data_AF-A0A3A5R7B9-F1
#
_entry.id   AF-A0A3A5R7B9-F1
#
_cell.length_a   1.000
_cell.length_b   1.000
_cell.length_c   1.000
_cell.angle_alpha   90.00
_cell.angle_beta   90.00
_cell.angle_gamma   90.00
#
_symmetry.space_group_name_H-M   'P 1'
#
loop_
_entity.id
_entity.type
_entity.pdbx_description
1 polymer ?
#
loop_
_entity_poly.entity_id
_entity_poly.type
_entity_poly.pdbx_seq_one_letter_code
_entity_poly.pdbx_strand_id
1 'polypeptide(L)'
;MKNQEGKEILKSQLDSLLGLYHLLDWFAVDESNEVDPEFSARLTGIKLEMEPSLSFYNKARNYATKKPYSVEKFKLNFQMPTLASGWDVNKEKDNGAILFVKNGLYYLGIMPKQKGRYKALSFEPTEKTSEGFDKMYYDYFPDAAKMIPKCSTQLKAVTAHFQTHTTPILLSNNFIEPLEITKEIYDLNNPEKEPKKFQTAYAKKTGDQKGYREALCKWIDFTRDFLSKYTKTTSIDLSSLRPSSQYKDLGEYYAELNPLLYHISFQRIAEKEIMDAVETGKLYLFQIYNKDFAKGHHGKPNLHTLYWTGLFSPENLAKTSIKLNGQAELFYRPKSCMKRVAHRLGEKMLNKKLKDQKTPIPDTLYQELYDYVNHRLSHDLSDEARALLPNVITKEVSHEIIKDRRFTSDKFFFHVPITLNYQAANSPSKFNQRVNAYLKEHPETPIIGIDRGERNLIYITVIDSTGKILEQRSLNTIQQFDYQKKLDNREKERVAARQAWFVVGTIKDLKQGYLSQVIHEIVDLMIHYQAIVVLENLNFGFKSKRTGIAEKAVYQQFEKMLIDKLNCLVLKDYPAEKVGGVLNPYQLTDQFTSFAKMGTQSGFLFYVPAPYTSKIDPLTGFVDPFVWKTIKNHESRKHFLEGFDFLHYDVKTGDFILHFKMNRNLSFQRGLPGFMPAWDIVFEKNETQFDAKGTPFIAGKRIVPVIENHRFTGRYRDLYPANELIALLEEKGIVFRDGSNILPKLLENDDSHAIDTMVALIRSVLQMRNSNAATGEDYINSPVRDLNGVCFDSRFQNPEWPMDADANGAYHIALKGQLLLNHLKESKDLKLQNGISNQDWLAYIQELRN
;
A
#
# COMPACT_ATOMS: atom_id res chain seq x y z
N MET A 1 -34.42 12.10 -13.26
CA MET A 1 -33.97 13.16 -14.18
C MET A 1 -32.69 12.72 -14.87
N LYS A 2 -32.66 12.72 -16.21
CA LYS A 2 -31.50 12.25 -17.00
C LYS A 2 -30.50 13.37 -17.33
N ASN A 3 -30.96 14.62 -17.48
CA ASN A 3 -30.11 15.78 -17.72
C ASN A 3 -29.66 16.40 -16.39
N GLN A 4 -28.41 16.84 -16.34
CA GLN A 4 -27.77 17.44 -15.19
C GLN A 4 -28.23 18.87 -14.94
N GLU A 5 -28.47 19.64 -16.01
CA GLU A 5 -29.03 20.99 -15.93
C GLU A 5 -30.41 21.00 -15.23
N GLY A 6 -31.25 20.01 -15.54
CA GLY A 6 -32.52 19.82 -14.85
C GLY A 6 -32.40 19.49 -13.36
N LYS A 7 -31.30 18.85 -12.93
CA LYS A 7 -31.04 18.63 -11.50
C LYS A 7 -30.60 19.91 -10.80
N GLU A 8 -29.82 20.75 -11.48
CA GLU A 8 -29.37 22.03 -10.93
C GLU A 8 -30.57 22.97 -10.69
N ILE A 9 -31.51 23.04 -11.64
CA ILE A 9 -32.74 23.83 -11.49
C ILE A 9 -33.53 23.36 -10.26
N LEU A 10 -33.76 22.04 -10.12
CA LEU A 10 -34.45 21.48 -8.95
C LEU A 10 -33.73 21.84 -7.64
N LYS A 11 -32.41 21.66 -7.62
CA LYS A 11 -31.60 21.93 -6.43
C LYS A 11 -31.67 23.40 -6.03
N SER A 12 -31.51 24.32 -6.98
CA SER A 12 -31.55 25.76 -6.74
C SER A 12 -32.88 26.20 -6.12
N GLN A 13 -34.01 25.65 -6.59
CA GLN A 13 -35.32 25.92 -6.00
C GLN A 13 -35.43 25.39 -4.57
N LEU A 14 -34.97 24.16 -4.33
CA LEU A 14 -35.00 23.54 -3.00
C LEU A 14 -34.07 24.23 -2.00
N ASP A 15 -32.87 24.67 -2.43
CA ASP A 15 -31.94 25.43 -1.60
C ASP A 15 -32.55 26.78 -1.19
N SER A 16 -33.26 27.45 -2.10
CA SER A 16 -33.92 28.74 -1.83
C SER A 16 -35.03 28.59 -0.78
N LEU A 17 -35.89 27.58 -0.91
CA LEU A 17 -36.95 27.29 0.06
C LEU A 17 -36.37 26.87 1.42
N LEU A 18 -35.32 26.04 1.43
CA LEU A 18 -34.66 25.63 2.66
C LEU A 18 -33.95 26.82 3.35
N GLY A 19 -33.38 27.74 2.57
CA GLY A 19 -32.84 29.00 3.09
C GLY A 19 -33.88 29.85 3.79
N LEU A 20 -35.08 29.98 3.20
CA LEU A 20 -36.20 30.66 3.84
C LEU A 20 -36.67 29.94 5.11
N TYR A 21 -36.79 28.61 5.08
CA TYR A 21 -37.11 27.81 6.27
C TYR A 21 -36.12 28.06 7.42
N HIS A 22 -34.80 28.05 7.15
CA HIS A 22 -33.78 28.35 8.15
C HIS A 22 -33.85 29.80 8.68
N LEU A 23 -34.23 30.77 7.84
CA LEU A 23 -34.42 32.15 8.26
C LEU A 23 -35.59 32.29 9.24
N LEU A 24 -36.70 31.58 9.00
CA LEU A 24 -37.86 31.59 9.91
C LEU A 24 -37.49 30.98 11.27
N ASP A 25 -36.62 29.97 11.30
CA ASP A 25 -36.14 29.33 12.54
C ASP A 25 -35.29 30.26 13.43
N TRP A 26 -34.75 31.37 12.92
CA TRP A 26 -34.01 32.34 13.74
C TRP A 26 -34.88 33.09 14.75
N PHE A 27 -36.17 33.21 14.44
CA PHE A 27 -37.16 33.91 15.27
C PHE A 27 -37.95 32.94 16.17
N ALA A 28 -37.66 31.63 16.08
CA ALA A 28 -38.26 30.65 16.97
C ALA A 28 -37.64 30.77 18.36
N VAL A 29 -38.46 31.10 19.35
CA VAL A 29 -38.04 31.30 20.74
C VAL A 29 -38.93 30.48 21.67
N ASP A 30 -38.41 30.08 22.83
CA ASP A 30 -39.16 29.32 23.83
C ASP A 30 -40.33 30.14 24.42
N GLU A 31 -41.37 29.44 24.89
CA GLU A 31 -42.61 30.00 25.48
C GLU A 31 -42.39 30.93 26.69
N SER A 32 -41.17 30.99 27.23
CA SER A 32 -40.78 31.82 28.37
C SER A 32 -40.53 33.30 28.04
N ASN A 33 -40.57 33.68 26.76
CA ASN A 33 -40.32 35.06 26.33
C ASN A 33 -41.64 35.81 26.07
N GLU A 34 -41.72 37.07 26.48
CA GLU A 34 -42.82 37.96 26.08
C GLU A 34 -42.70 38.28 24.59
N VAL A 35 -43.43 37.51 23.77
CA VAL A 35 -43.49 37.68 22.31
C VAL A 35 -44.72 38.48 21.89
N ASP A 36 -44.60 39.20 20.78
CA ASP A 36 -45.76 39.82 20.14
C ASP A 36 -46.74 38.74 19.64
N PRO A 37 -48.00 38.72 20.12
CA PRO A 37 -48.94 37.63 19.85
C PRO A 37 -49.39 37.57 18.38
N GLU A 38 -49.50 38.71 17.68
CA GLU A 38 -49.89 38.73 16.27
C GLU A 38 -48.74 38.28 15.39
N PHE A 39 -47.53 38.79 15.66
CA PHE A 39 -46.32 38.40 14.94
C PHE A 39 -46.00 36.91 15.13
N SER A 40 -46.06 36.41 16.37
CA SER A 40 -45.76 35.01 16.71
C SER A 40 -46.75 34.03 16.05
N ALA A 41 -48.05 34.35 16.06
CA ALA A 41 -49.07 33.53 15.40
C ALA A 41 -48.85 33.45 13.88
N ARG A 42 -48.56 34.59 13.24
CA ARG A 42 -48.28 34.65 11.79
C ARG A 42 -46.99 33.92 11.42
N LEU A 43 -45.92 34.11 12.20
CA LEU A 43 -44.65 33.43 12.03
C LEU A 43 -44.80 31.91 12.17
N THR A 44 -45.55 31.45 13.17
CA THR A 44 -45.81 30.02 13.39
C THR A 44 -46.59 29.42 12.22
N GLY A 45 -47.60 30.14 11.71
CA GLY A 45 -48.38 29.71 10.54
C GLY A 45 -47.52 29.50 9.29
N ILE A 46 -46.71 30.49 8.91
CA ILE A 46 -45.81 30.35 7.74
C ILE A 46 -44.72 29.29 7.95
N LYS A 47 -44.26 29.07 9.20
CA LYS A 47 -43.26 28.05 9.49
C LYS A 47 -43.81 26.64 9.34
N LEU A 48 -45.05 26.41 9.78
CA LEU A 48 -45.74 25.13 9.64
C LEU A 48 -45.95 24.76 8.16
N GLU A 49 -46.28 25.74 7.32
CA GLU A 49 -46.37 25.55 5.86
C GLU A 49 -45.02 25.26 5.20
N MET A 50 -43.92 25.78 5.77
CA MET A 50 -42.56 25.60 5.26
C MET A 50 -41.85 24.33 5.75
N GLU A 51 -42.31 23.70 6.84
CA GLU A 51 -41.73 22.47 7.41
C GLU A 51 -41.53 21.32 6.40
N PRO A 52 -42.47 21.05 5.45
CA PRO A 52 -42.28 20.02 4.43
C PRO A 52 -41.04 20.23 3.55
N SER A 53 -40.52 21.46 3.43
CA SER A 53 -39.35 21.80 2.61
C SER A 53 -38.12 20.98 3.01
N LEU A 54 -37.91 20.73 4.31
CA LEU A 54 -36.82 19.90 4.81
C LEU A 54 -36.96 18.43 4.36
N SER A 55 -38.19 17.91 4.36
CA SER A 55 -38.48 16.55 3.91
C SER A 55 -38.31 16.41 2.40
N PHE A 56 -38.81 17.38 1.62
CA PHE A 56 -38.63 17.43 0.17
C PHE A 56 -37.16 17.49 -0.22
N TYR A 57 -36.37 18.35 0.44
CA TYR A 57 -34.94 18.47 0.22
C TYR A 57 -34.23 17.11 0.36
N ASN A 58 -34.46 16.42 1.48
CA ASN A 58 -33.84 15.13 1.75
C ASN A 58 -34.27 14.04 0.76
N LYS A 59 -35.57 13.92 0.47
CA LYS A 59 -36.10 12.93 -0.48
C LYS A 59 -35.57 13.18 -1.90
N ALA A 60 -35.58 14.44 -2.36
CA ALA A 60 -35.09 14.84 -3.67
C ALA A 60 -33.58 14.57 -3.82
N ARG A 61 -32.76 14.99 -2.85
CA ARG A 61 -31.31 14.71 -2.83
C ARG A 61 -31.05 13.21 -2.90
N ASN A 62 -31.72 12.42 -2.06
CA ASN A 62 -31.50 10.98 -1.97
C ASN A 62 -31.85 10.25 -3.29
N TYR A 63 -32.84 10.75 -4.04
CA TYR A 63 -33.18 10.21 -5.36
C TYR A 63 -32.24 10.72 -6.46
N ALA A 64 -32.00 12.02 -6.53
CA ALA A 64 -31.21 12.67 -7.58
C ALA A 64 -29.73 12.27 -7.59
N THR A 65 -29.19 11.90 -6.43
CA THR A 65 -27.79 11.47 -6.25
C THR A 65 -27.57 9.96 -6.39
N LYS A 66 -28.61 9.15 -6.66
CA LYS A 66 -28.45 7.71 -6.94
C LYS A 66 -27.53 7.53 -8.15
N LYS A 67 -26.60 6.56 -8.03
CA LYS A 67 -25.76 6.16 -9.17
C LYS A 67 -26.66 5.65 -10.30
N PRO A 68 -26.44 6.08 -11.54
CA PRO A 68 -27.17 5.53 -12.68
C PRO A 68 -26.92 4.03 -12.75
N TYR A 69 -27.91 3.28 -13.22
CA TYR A 69 -27.76 1.85 -13.49
C TYR A 69 -26.57 1.62 -14.42
N SER A 70 -25.67 0.70 -14.04
CA SER A 70 -24.51 0.32 -14.82
C SER A 70 -24.69 -1.11 -15.31
N VAL A 71 -24.39 -1.35 -16.59
CA VAL A 71 -24.36 -2.70 -17.15
C VAL A 71 -23.16 -3.44 -16.54
N GLU A 72 -23.42 -4.50 -15.79
CA GLU A 72 -22.40 -5.34 -15.17
C GLU A 72 -22.22 -6.67 -15.92
N LYS A 73 -21.10 -7.34 -15.65
CA LYS A 73 -20.85 -8.69 -16.18
C LYS A 73 -21.59 -9.73 -15.35
N PHE A 74 -21.97 -10.85 -15.96
CA PHE A 74 -22.56 -12.00 -15.27
C PHE A 74 -21.84 -13.30 -15.63
N LYS A 75 -21.86 -14.27 -14.71
CA LYS A 75 -21.18 -15.55 -14.86
C LYS A 75 -21.87 -16.41 -15.93
N LEU A 76 -21.08 -17.04 -16.79
CA LEU A 76 -21.54 -18.02 -17.76
C LEU A 76 -21.33 -19.43 -17.20
N ASN A 77 -22.37 -20.25 -17.29
CA ASN A 77 -22.33 -21.64 -16.83
C ASN A 77 -22.60 -22.64 -17.96
N PHE A 78 -23.12 -22.21 -19.13
CA PHE A 78 -23.50 -23.10 -20.24
C PHE A 78 -24.37 -24.30 -19.81
N GLN A 79 -25.26 -24.09 -18.83
CA GLN A 79 -26.10 -25.12 -18.19
C GLN A 79 -25.32 -26.27 -17.52
N MET A 80 -24.08 -26.01 -17.12
CA MET A 80 -23.17 -26.94 -16.44
C MET A 80 -22.81 -26.38 -15.05
N PRO A 81 -23.37 -26.93 -13.95
CA PRO A 81 -23.14 -26.40 -12.59
C PRO A 81 -21.67 -26.44 -12.16
N THR A 82 -20.88 -27.33 -12.75
CA THR A 82 -19.46 -27.56 -12.43
C THR A 82 -18.51 -27.02 -13.51
N LEU A 83 -18.98 -26.14 -14.39
CA LEU A 83 -18.18 -25.59 -15.49
C LEU A 83 -16.85 -25.03 -14.97
N ALA A 84 -15.73 -25.51 -15.55
CA ALA A 84 -14.38 -25.07 -15.26
C ALA A 84 -13.96 -25.16 -13.77
N SER A 85 -14.64 -26.00 -12.97
CA SER A 85 -14.28 -26.26 -11.57
C SER A 85 -12.91 -26.93 -11.41
N GLY A 86 -12.42 -27.61 -12.43
CA GLY A 86 -11.10 -28.23 -12.47
C GLY A 86 -10.73 -28.70 -13.87
N TRP A 87 -9.44 -28.97 -14.08
CA TRP A 87 -8.88 -29.28 -15.40
C TRP A 87 -8.52 -30.75 -15.58
N ASP A 88 -8.70 -31.58 -14.55
CA ASP A 88 -8.28 -32.98 -14.57
C ASP A 88 -8.93 -33.77 -15.72
N VAL A 89 -8.13 -34.57 -16.42
CA VAL A 89 -8.56 -35.42 -17.55
C VAL A 89 -9.80 -36.26 -17.22
N ASN A 90 -9.92 -36.77 -15.99
CA ASN A 90 -11.06 -37.58 -15.55
C ASN A 90 -12.33 -36.76 -15.33
N LYS A 91 -12.21 -35.43 -15.32
CA LYS A 91 -13.29 -34.46 -15.08
C LYS A 91 -13.56 -33.55 -16.26
N GLU A 92 -12.83 -33.66 -17.37
CA GLU A 92 -13.07 -32.86 -18.58
C GLU A 92 -14.52 -32.95 -19.07
N LYS A 93 -15.11 -34.15 -19.08
CA LYS A 93 -16.52 -34.35 -19.47
C LYS A 93 -17.50 -33.60 -18.54
N ASP A 94 -17.25 -33.64 -17.23
CA ASP A 94 -18.15 -33.06 -16.22
C ASP A 94 -17.98 -31.54 -16.09
N ASN A 95 -16.73 -31.06 -16.22
CA ASN A 95 -16.38 -29.65 -16.08
C ASN A 95 -16.39 -28.89 -17.41
N GLY A 96 -16.36 -29.59 -18.54
CA GLY A 96 -16.59 -29.03 -19.87
C GLY A 96 -15.56 -28.04 -20.37
N ALA A 97 -14.36 -27.97 -19.77
CA ALA A 97 -13.38 -26.94 -20.08
C ALA A 97 -12.00 -27.57 -20.31
N ILE A 98 -11.35 -27.20 -21.42
CA ILE A 98 -10.03 -27.68 -21.85
C ILE A 98 -9.21 -26.53 -22.44
N LEU A 99 -7.89 -26.68 -22.43
CA LEU A 99 -6.96 -25.66 -22.96
C LEU A 99 -6.18 -26.21 -24.15
N PHE A 100 -5.90 -25.32 -25.11
CA PHE A 100 -5.08 -25.62 -26.28
C PHE A 100 -4.01 -24.55 -26.48
N VAL A 101 -2.90 -24.95 -27.11
CA VAL A 101 -1.85 -24.07 -27.63
C VAL A 101 -1.70 -24.30 -29.13
N LYS A 102 -1.62 -23.22 -29.91
CA LYS A 102 -1.29 -23.28 -31.35
C LYS A 102 -0.49 -22.04 -31.72
N ASN A 103 0.72 -22.23 -32.25
CA ASN A 103 1.60 -21.17 -32.76
C ASN A 103 1.82 -20.01 -31.75
N GLY A 104 2.04 -20.34 -30.47
CA GLY A 104 2.23 -19.34 -29.40
C GLY A 104 0.95 -18.64 -28.93
N LEU A 105 -0.22 -19.01 -29.48
CA LEU A 105 -1.54 -18.54 -29.04
C LEU A 105 -2.23 -19.60 -28.19
N TYR A 106 -3.06 -19.13 -27.26
CA TYR A 106 -3.75 -19.97 -26.29
C TYR A 106 -5.26 -19.93 -26.52
N TYR A 107 -5.93 -21.06 -26.32
CA TYR A 107 -7.37 -21.19 -26.55
C TYR A 107 -8.04 -21.95 -25.40
N LEU A 108 -9.25 -21.52 -25.08
CA LEU A 108 -10.17 -22.17 -24.17
C LEU A 108 -11.26 -22.87 -24.99
N GLY A 109 -11.34 -24.18 -24.86
CA GLY A 109 -12.42 -24.99 -25.41
C GLY A 109 -13.49 -25.27 -24.35
N ILE A 110 -14.74 -25.00 -24.67
CA ILE A 110 -15.90 -25.35 -23.84
C ILE A 110 -16.73 -26.42 -24.54
N MET A 111 -16.96 -27.55 -23.88
CA MET A 111 -17.72 -28.69 -24.40
C MET A 111 -19.14 -28.68 -23.79
N PRO A 112 -20.13 -28.07 -24.45
CA PRO A 112 -21.49 -27.99 -23.91
C PRO A 112 -22.19 -29.36 -23.89
N LYS A 113 -23.23 -29.46 -23.05
CA LYS A 113 -24.14 -30.61 -23.08
C LYS A 113 -24.79 -30.74 -24.45
N GLN A 114 -24.82 -31.96 -24.97
CA GLN A 114 -25.47 -32.32 -26.22
C GLN A 114 -26.85 -32.90 -25.91
N LYS A 115 -27.92 -32.21 -26.34
CA LYS A 115 -29.32 -32.58 -26.04
C LYS A 115 -29.54 -32.88 -24.53
N GLY A 116 -28.97 -32.03 -23.67
CA GLY A 116 -29.07 -32.14 -22.20
C GLY A 116 -28.14 -33.17 -21.54
N ARG A 117 -27.33 -33.91 -22.31
CA ARG A 117 -26.43 -34.95 -21.78
C ARG A 117 -24.96 -34.55 -21.96
N TYR A 118 -24.11 -34.96 -21.01
CA TYR A 118 -22.67 -34.84 -21.17
C TYR A 118 -22.17 -35.90 -22.16
N LYS A 119 -21.39 -35.49 -23.16
CA LYS A 119 -20.74 -36.39 -24.12
C LYS A 119 -19.27 -36.01 -24.24
N ALA A 120 -18.38 -36.97 -24.03
CA ALA A 120 -16.95 -36.76 -24.27
C ALA A 120 -16.72 -36.56 -25.77
N LEU A 121 -15.84 -35.62 -26.12
CA LEU A 121 -15.39 -35.43 -27.51
C LEU A 121 -14.29 -36.42 -27.92
N SER A 122 -13.59 -37.01 -26.93
CA SER A 122 -12.58 -38.06 -27.13
C SER A 122 -11.57 -37.73 -28.25
N PHE A 123 -10.91 -36.57 -28.13
CA PHE A 123 -9.91 -36.16 -29.12
C PHE A 123 -8.80 -37.18 -29.28
N GLU A 124 -8.45 -37.51 -30.53
CA GLU A 124 -7.44 -38.51 -30.84
C GLU A 124 -6.04 -37.88 -30.98
N PRO A 125 -5.06 -38.31 -30.19
CA PRO A 125 -3.69 -37.84 -30.33
C PRO A 125 -3.10 -38.21 -31.70
N THR A 126 -2.44 -37.27 -32.34
CA THR A 126 -1.70 -37.49 -33.59
C THR A 126 -0.21 -37.16 -33.42
N GLU A 127 0.60 -37.46 -34.43
CA GLU A 127 2.03 -37.13 -34.41
C GLU A 127 2.26 -35.62 -34.34
N LYS A 128 3.37 -35.21 -33.71
CA LYS A 128 3.75 -33.78 -33.58
C LYS A 128 4.06 -33.11 -34.92
N THR A 129 4.27 -33.88 -35.98
CA THR A 129 4.48 -33.42 -37.37
C THR A 129 3.19 -32.91 -38.02
N SER A 130 2.02 -33.37 -37.56
CA SER A 130 0.71 -32.99 -38.08
C SER A 130 0.32 -31.56 -37.68
N GLU A 131 -0.28 -30.80 -38.60
CA GLU A 131 -0.88 -29.50 -38.27
C GLU A 131 -2.04 -29.67 -37.28
N GLY A 132 -2.06 -28.83 -36.24
CA GLY A 132 -3.16 -28.83 -35.29
C GLY A 132 -2.91 -28.04 -34.02
N PHE A 133 -3.61 -28.45 -32.96
CA PHE A 133 -3.56 -27.83 -31.64
C PHE A 133 -2.91 -28.77 -30.63
N ASP A 134 -2.05 -28.23 -29.78
CA ASP A 134 -1.53 -28.94 -28.62
C ASP A 134 -2.58 -28.84 -27.50
N LYS A 135 -3.30 -29.94 -27.23
CA LYS A 135 -4.28 -30.05 -26.14
C LYS A 135 -3.56 -30.33 -24.84
N MET A 136 -3.93 -29.60 -23.78
CA MET A 136 -3.46 -29.86 -22.43
C MET A 136 -4.06 -31.16 -21.86
N TYR A 137 -3.22 -31.97 -21.24
CA TYR A 137 -3.57 -33.10 -20.38
C TYR A 137 -3.10 -32.75 -18.98
N TYR A 138 -4.05 -32.64 -18.05
CA TYR A 138 -3.81 -32.18 -16.70
C TYR A 138 -4.14 -33.31 -15.73
N ASP A 139 -3.16 -33.70 -14.91
CA ASP A 139 -3.28 -34.72 -13.89
C ASP A 139 -3.00 -34.11 -12.52
N TYR A 140 -3.96 -34.25 -11.61
CA TYR A 140 -3.81 -33.72 -10.26
C TYR A 140 -4.48 -34.61 -9.24
N PHE A 141 -3.70 -35.08 -8.27
CA PHE A 141 -4.23 -35.62 -7.02
C PHE A 141 -4.21 -34.49 -5.97
N PRO A 142 -5.37 -33.97 -5.55
CA PRO A 142 -5.43 -32.85 -4.62
C PRO A 142 -4.84 -33.17 -3.25
N ASP A 143 -4.67 -32.14 -2.42
CA ASP A 143 -4.15 -32.17 -1.04
C ASP A 143 -4.17 -33.57 -0.39
N ALA A 144 -3.01 -34.23 -0.41
CA ALA A 144 -2.85 -35.62 0.01
C ALA A 144 -3.29 -35.83 1.46
N ALA A 145 -3.13 -34.82 2.32
CA ALA A 145 -3.53 -34.86 3.72
C ALA A 145 -5.03 -35.10 3.92
N LYS A 146 -5.86 -34.75 2.93
CA LYS A 146 -7.31 -34.94 2.95
C LYS A 146 -7.76 -36.06 2.03
N MET A 147 -7.16 -36.14 0.84
CA MET A 147 -7.59 -37.08 -0.19
C MET A 147 -7.22 -38.51 0.13
N ILE A 148 -6.03 -38.77 0.71
CA ILE A 148 -5.64 -40.11 1.13
C ILE A 148 -6.64 -40.65 2.16
N PRO A 149 -6.92 -39.96 3.29
CA PRO A 149 -7.97 -40.38 4.22
C PRO A 149 -9.32 -40.64 3.56
N LYS A 150 -9.80 -39.69 2.75
CA LYS A 150 -11.10 -39.76 2.08
C LYS A 150 -11.25 -40.99 1.20
N CYS A 151 -10.17 -41.39 0.53
CA CYS A 151 -10.15 -42.53 -0.39
C CYS A 151 -9.74 -43.85 0.27
N SER A 152 -9.47 -43.87 1.58
CA SER A 152 -9.04 -45.06 2.32
C SER A 152 -9.65 -45.15 3.73
N THR A 153 -8.95 -44.65 4.75
CA THR A 153 -9.31 -44.78 6.18
C THR A 153 -10.68 -44.21 6.55
N GLN A 154 -11.24 -43.30 5.76
CA GLN A 154 -12.53 -42.64 6.00
C GLN A 154 -13.67 -43.18 5.13
N LEU A 155 -13.43 -44.26 4.37
CA LEU A 155 -14.50 -44.93 3.64
C LEU A 155 -15.52 -45.49 4.63
N LYS A 156 -16.81 -45.33 4.31
CA LYS A 156 -17.91 -45.82 5.17
C LYS A 156 -17.76 -47.30 5.53
N ALA A 157 -17.31 -48.12 4.58
CA ALA A 157 -17.05 -49.54 4.80
C ALA A 157 -15.93 -49.79 5.82
N VAL A 158 -14.84 -49.00 5.78
CA VAL A 158 -13.72 -49.10 6.73
C VAL A 158 -14.15 -48.66 8.12
N THR A 159 -14.85 -47.52 8.23
CA THR A 159 -15.39 -47.03 9.50
C THR A 159 -16.36 -48.03 10.14
N ALA A 160 -17.27 -48.61 9.35
CA ALA A 160 -18.21 -49.61 9.85
C ALA A 160 -17.54 -50.92 10.27
N HIS A 161 -16.50 -51.34 9.55
CA HIS A 161 -15.72 -52.54 9.87
C HIS A 161 -15.04 -52.43 11.24
N PHE A 162 -14.31 -51.34 11.50
CA PHE A 162 -13.57 -51.16 12.76
C PHE A 162 -14.43 -50.80 13.98
N GLN A 163 -15.74 -50.61 13.81
CA GLN A 163 -16.68 -50.55 14.93
C GLN A 163 -16.93 -51.91 15.57
N THR A 164 -16.81 -53.00 14.79
CA THR A 164 -17.17 -54.37 15.23
C THR A 164 -16.01 -55.36 15.12
N HIS A 165 -14.95 -55.03 14.36
CA HIS A 165 -13.82 -55.91 14.10
C HIS A 165 -12.49 -55.22 14.44
N THR A 166 -11.48 -56.04 14.74
CA THR A 166 -10.08 -55.59 14.95
C THR A 166 -9.12 -56.08 13.87
N THR A 167 -9.58 -56.99 13.00
CA THR A 167 -8.81 -57.54 11.89
C THR A 167 -8.64 -56.52 10.76
N PRO A 168 -7.55 -56.58 9.96
CA PRO A 168 -7.36 -55.69 8.82
C PRO A 168 -8.47 -55.82 7.76
N ILE A 169 -8.69 -54.75 7.00
CA ILE A 169 -9.59 -54.72 5.83
C ILE A 169 -8.80 -54.37 4.57
N LEU A 170 -9.07 -55.06 3.47
CA LEU A 170 -8.41 -54.85 2.17
C LEU A 170 -9.30 -54.04 1.23
N LEU A 171 -8.74 -53.00 0.59
CA LEU A 171 -9.41 -52.17 -0.41
C LEU A 171 -8.91 -52.52 -1.81
N SER A 172 -9.81 -52.97 -2.68
CA SER A 172 -9.48 -53.28 -4.10
C SER A 172 -10.04 -52.26 -5.10
N ASN A 173 -11.08 -51.51 -4.74
CA ASN A 173 -11.74 -50.59 -5.67
C ASN A 173 -10.91 -49.32 -5.89
N ASN A 174 -10.49 -49.05 -7.14
CA ASN A 174 -9.52 -48.01 -7.55
C ASN A 174 -8.07 -48.24 -7.07
N PHE A 175 -7.71 -49.49 -6.77
CA PHE A 175 -6.33 -49.86 -6.47
C PHE A 175 -5.88 -50.95 -7.43
N ILE A 176 -4.66 -50.83 -7.97
CA ILE A 176 -4.08 -51.84 -8.86
C ILE A 176 -3.71 -53.13 -8.12
N GLU A 177 -3.41 -53.00 -6.82
CA GLU A 177 -3.20 -54.09 -5.87
C GLU A 177 -3.94 -53.74 -4.57
N PRO A 178 -4.43 -54.73 -3.80
CA PRO A 178 -5.15 -54.44 -2.56
C PRO A 178 -4.35 -53.58 -1.56
N LEU A 179 -4.97 -52.50 -1.08
CA LEU A 179 -4.45 -51.69 0.02
C LEU A 179 -4.96 -52.24 1.35
N GLU A 180 -4.06 -52.56 2.28
CA GLU A 180 -4.41 -53.00 3.62
C GLU A 180 -4.61 -51.81 4.57
N ILE A 181 -5.73 -51.80 5.28
CA ILE A 181 -5.97 -50.89 6.41
C ILE A 181 -6.01 -51.72 7.68
N THR A 182 -5.06 -51.49 8.59
CA THR A 182 -5.06 -52.11 9.93
C THR A 182 -5.79 -51.23 10.94
N LYS A 183 -6.18 -51.83 12.08
CA LYS A 183 -6.78 -51.09 13.19
C LYS A 183 -5.87 -49.95 13.67
N GLU A 184 -4.57 -50.19 13.72
CA GLU A 184 -3.58 -49.18 14.12
C GLU A 184 -3.61 -47.94 13.20
N ILE A 185 -3.58 -48.13 11.88
CA ILE A 185 -3.62 -47.02 10.91
C ILE A 185 -4.95 -46.25 11.01
N TYR A 186 -6.06 -46.97 11.18
CA TYR A 186 -7.36 -46.36 11.35
C TYR A 186 -7.43 -45.50 12.61
N ASP A 187 -6.99 -46.04 13.76
CA ASP A 187 -7.01 -45.35 15.06
C ASP A 187 -6.04 -44.14 15.08
N LEU A 188 -4.90 -44.22 14.37
CA LEU A 188 -3.97 -43.09 14.22
C LEU A 188 -4.65 -41.88 13.58
N ASN A 189 -5.53 -42.10 12.60
CA ASN A 189 -6.26 -41.03 11.91
C ASN A 189 -7.59 -40.65 12.58
N ASN A 190 -8.14 -41.56 13.41
CA ASN A 190 -9.40 -41.42 14.13
C ASN A 190 -9.19 -41.62 15.64
N PRO A 191 -8.37 -40.76 16.29
CA PRO A 191 -8.12 -40.91 17.72
C PRO A 191 -9.38 -40.60 18.53
N GLU A 192 -9.50 -41.19 19.73
CA GLU A 192 -10.58 -40.86 20.65
C GLU A 192 -10.59 -39.37 21.05
N LYS A 193 -9.41 -38.75 21.13
CA LYS A 193 -9.22 -37.32 21.40
C LYS A 193 -8.11 -36.75 20.53
N GLU A 194 -8.33 -35.54 20.01
CA GLU A 194 -7.30 -34.77 19.33
C GLU A 194 -6.22 -34.28 20.32
N PRO A 195 -4.95 -34.10 19.89
CA PRO A 195 -4.44 -34.20 18.53
C PRO A 195 -4.08 -35.63 18.09
N LYS A 196 -4.13 -35.92 16.79
CA LYS A 196 -3.63 -37.18 16.20
C LYS A 196 -2.16 -37.43 16.57
N LYS A 197 -1.80 -38.68 16.87
CA LYS A 197 -0.48 -39.05 17.42
C LYS A 197 0.70 -38.64 16.53
N PHE A 198 0.50 -38.57 15.21
CA PHE A 198 1.49 -38.14 14.22
C PHE A 198 1.54 -36.61 13.98
N GLN A 199 0.79 -35.79 14.74
CA GLN A 199 0.83 -34.33 14.65
C GLN A 199 1.75 -33.73 15.71
N THR A 200 2.43 -32.62 15.38
CA THR A 200 3.35 -31.93 16.30
C THR A 200 2.69 -31.46 17.60
N ALA A 201 1.37 -31.22 17.58
CA ALA A 201 0.59 -30.87 18.76
C ALA A 201 0.55 -32.00 19.80
N TYR A 202 0.60 -33.28 19.39
CA TYR A 202 0.70 -34.42 20.30
C TYR A 202 2.01 -34.34 21.09
N ALA A 203 3.14 -34.28 20.37
CA ALA A 203 4.47 -34.22 20.98
C ALA A 203 4.64 -33.01 21.92
N LYS A 204 4.06 -31.85 21.57
CA LYS A 204 4.09 -30.65 22.43
C LYS A 204 3.28 -30.79 23.72
N LYS A 205 2.16 -31.53 23.68
CA LYS A 205 1.26 -31.70 24.83
C LYS A 205 1.69 -32.85 25.74
N THR A 206 2.13 -33.96 25.18
CA THR A 206 2.46 -35.18 25.93
C THR A 206 3.93 -35.26 26.31
N GLY A 207 4.83 -34.58 25.58
CA GLY A 207 6.27 -34.74 25.70
C GLY A 207 6.82 -36.05 25.12
N ASP A 208 5.97 -36.99 24.68
CA ASP A 208 6.37 -38.29 24.12
C ASP A 208 6.84 -38.14 22.66
N GLN A 209 8.13 -37.85 22.49
CA GLN A 209 8.77 -37.76 21.19
C GLN A 209 8.93 -39.12 20.50
N LYS A 210 9.13 -40.21 21.26
CA LYS A 210 9.32 -41.54 20.68
C LYS A 210 8.04 -42.02 20.02
N GLY A 211 6.92 -41.98 20.75
CA GLY A 211 5.61 -42.35 20.22
C GLY A 211 5.14 -41.45 19.09
N TYR A 212 5.49 -40.16 19.13
CA TYR A 212 5.25 -39.23 18.01
C TYR A 212 5.99 -39.67 16.73
N ARG A 213 7.30 -39.94 16.83
CA ARG A 213 8.14 -40.29 15.67
C ARG A 213 7.77 -41.64 15.07
N GLU A 214 7.44 -42.62 15.90
CA GLU A 214 6.94 -43.92 15.43
C GLU A 214 5.60 -43.79 14.69
N ALA A 215 4.64 -43.05 15.27
CA ALA A 215 3.35 -42.79 14.63
C ALA A 215 3.47 -42.01 13.32
N LEU A 216 4.37 -41.03 13.27
CA LEU A 216 4.67 -40.25 12.06
C LEU A 216 5.21 -41.15 10.95
N CYS A 217 6.21 -41.99 11.25
CA CYS A 217 6.80 -42.90 10.27
C CYS A 217 5.75 -43.86 9.70
N LYS A 218 4.97 -44.52 10.58
CA LYS A 218 3.90 -45.45 10.17
C LYS A 218 2.86 -44.79 9.27
N TRP A 219 2.46 -43.56 9.61
CA TRP A 219 1.51 -42.82 8.78
C TRP A 219 2.08 -42.47 7.41
N ILE A 220 3.34 -42.03 7.34
CA ILE A 220 4.01 -41.74 6.07
C ILE A 220 4.14 -43.02 5.22
N ASP A 221 4.57 -44.13 5.82
CA ASP A 221 4.67 -45.42 5.13
C ASP A 221 3.31 -45.87 4.57
N PHE A 222 2.24 -45.74 5.36
CA PHE A 222 0.88 -45.97 4.89
C PHE A 222 0.50 -45.08 3.70
N THR A 223 0.83 -43.79 3.74
CA THR A 223 0.54 -42.90 2.61
C THR A 223 1.31 -43.29 1.35
N ARG A 224 2.55 -43.79 1.47
CA ARG A 224 3.31 -44.29 0.33
C ARG A 224 2.73 -45.57 -0.25
N ASP A 225 2.28 -46.50 0.60
CA ASP A 225 1.58 -47.72 0.15
C ASP A 225 0.25 -47.40 -0.55
N PHE A 226 -0.48 -46.41 -0.06
CA PHE A 226 -1.67 -45.89 -0.76
C PHE A 226 -1.29 -45.37 -2.15
N LEU A 227 -0.27 -44.53 -2.24
CA LEU A 227 0.08 -43.82 -3.48
C LEU A 227 0.61 -44.76 -4.57
N SER A 228 1.38 -45.79 -4.20
CA SER A 228 1.89 -46.79 -5.14
C SER A 228 0.78 -47.67 -5.73
N LYS A 229 -0.34 -47.83 -5.02
CA LYS A 229 -1.45 -48.71 -5.42
C LYS A 229 -2.64 -47.98 -6.02
N TYR A 230 -2.89 -46.72 -5.67
CA TYR A 230 -4.10 -46.01 -6.10
C TYR A 230 -4.02 -45.65 -7.60
N THR A 231 -5.08 -45.94 -8.36
CA THR A 231 -5.08 -45.84 -9.85
C THR A 231 -4.62 -44.48 -10.38
N LYS A 232 -4.89 -43.38 -9.65
CA LYS A 232 -4.53 -42.02 -10.09
C LYS A 232 -3.06 -41.65 -9.80
N THR A 233 -2.39 -42.34 -8.89
CA THR A 233 -1.07 -41.96 -8.39
C THR A 233 0.01 -43.02 -8.60
N THR A 234 -0.37 -44.26 -8.92
CA THR A 234 0.56 -45.39 -9.10
C THR A 234 1.63 -45.15 -10.17
N SER A 235 1.32 -44.35 -11.20
CA SER A 235 2.24 -43.98 -12.27
C SER A 235 3.16 -42.80 -11.95
N ILE A 236 3.01 -42.19 -10.77
CA ILE A 236 3.81 -41.04 -10.34
C ILE A 236 5.12 -41.55 -9.74
N ASP A 237 6.25 -41.03 -10.22
CA ASP A 237 7.55 -41.29 -9.60
C ASP A 237 7.67 -40.51 -8.28
N LEU A 238 7.75 -41.24 -7.17
CA LEU A 238 7.90 -40.70 -5.82
C LEU A 238 9.29 -41.02 -5.22
N SER A 239 10.23 -41.51 -6.02
CA SER A 239 11.57 -41.92 -5.58
C SER A 239 12.42 -40.77 -5.05
N SER A 240 12.10 -39.52 -5.41
CA SER A 240 12.77 -38.33 -4.91
C SER A 240 12.45 -38.00 -3.45
N LEU A 241 11.42 -38.63 -2.86
CA LEU A 241 11.08 -38.45 -1.45
C LEU A 241 12.11 -39.10 -0.54
N ARG A 242 12.39 -38.46 0.59
CA ARG A 242 13.27 -39.03 1.62
C ARG A 242 12.66 -40.29 2.26
N PRO A 243 13.49 -41.16 2.88
CA PRO A 243 13.02 -42.22 3.75
C PRO A 243 12.07 -41.70 4.83
N SER A 244 11.00 -42.44 5.14
CA SER A 244 9.89 -41.99 6.01
C SER A 244 10.33 -41.52 7.39
N SER A 245 11.34 -42.20 7.95
CA SER A 245 11.88 -41.91 9.28
C SER A 245 12.64 -40.59 9.36
N GLN A 246 13.07 -40.02 8.23
CA GLN A 246 13.87 -38.77 8.19
C GLN A 246 13.03 -37.51 8.30
N TYR A 247 11.72 -37.57 8.02
CA TYR A 247 10.83 -36.42 8.18
C TYR A 247 10.65 -36.07 9.67
N LYS A 248 10.75 -34.79 9.99
CA LYS A 248 10.61 -34.29 11.36
C LYS A 248 9.16 -34.06 11.73
N ASP A 249 8.36 -33.66 10.74
CA ASP A 249 6.93 -33.48 10.88
C ASP A 249 6.17 -33.76 9.57
N LEU A 250 4.87 -33.92 9.69
CA LEU A 250 4.01 -34.25 8.56
C LEU A 250 3.82 -33.08 7.58
N GLY A 251 4.03 -31.85 8.02
CA GLY A 251 3.97 -30.67 7.16
C GLY A 251 5.14 -30.65 6.17
N GLU A 252 6.34 -31.00 6.65
CA GLU A 252 7.54 -31.20 5.81
C GLU A 252 7.30 -32.28 4.75
N TYR A 253 6.76 -33.44 5.12
CA TYR A 253 6.44 -34.52 4.18
C TYR A 253 5.42 -34.09 3.12
N TYR A 254 4.28 -33.51 3.53
CA TYR A 254 3.26 -33.10 2.56
C TYR A 254 3.71 -31.93 1.68
N ALA A 255 4.65 -31.10 2.14
CA ALA A 255 5.25 -30.05 1.31
C ALA A 255 6.14 -30.62 0.20
N GLU A 256 6.81 -31.76 0.41
CA GLU A 256 7.58 -32.45 -0.64
C GLU A 256 6.70 -33.36 -1.52
N LEU A 257 5.65 -33.96 -0.95
CA LEU A 257 4.76 -34.86 -1.68
C LEU A 257 3.82 -34.14 -2.65
N ASN A 258 3.10 -33.10 -2.19
CA ASN A 258 2.05 -32.46 -3.00
C ASN A 258 2.54 -31.89 -4.35
N PRO A 259 3.78 -31.36 -4.47
CA PRO A 259 4.33 -30.94 -5.75
C PRO A 259 4.43 -32.06 -6.79
N LEU A 260 4.72 -33.30 -6.37
CA LEU A 260 4.83 -34.47 -7.25
C LEU A 260 3.48 -34.97 -7.75
N LEU A 261 2.39 -34.62 -7.06
CA LEU A 261 1.02 -35.04 -7.34
C LEU A 261 0.31 -34.15 -8.38
N TYR A 262 1.07 -33.33 -9.10
CA TYR A 262 0.59 -32.44 -10.15
C TYR A 262 1.47 -32.57 -11.39
N HIS A 263 0.85 -32.81 -12.53
CA HIS A 263 1.54 -32.83 -13.82
C HIS A 263 0.67 -32.27 -14.94
N ILE A 264 1.30 -31.57 -15.88
CA ILE A 264 0.67 -31.13 -17.12
C ILE A 264 1.54 -31.53 -18.31
N SER A 265 0.90 -32.06 -19.35
CA SER A 265 1.54 -32.40 -20.61
C SER A 265 0.66 -31.95 -21.79
N PHE A 266 1.21 -32.05 -22.99
CA PHE A 266 0.51 -31.67 -24.22
C PHE A 266 0.57 -32.79 -25.24
N GLN A 267 -0.55 -33.05 -25.91
CA GLN A 267 -0.62 -33.94 -27.07
C GLN A 267 -1.23 -33.20 -28.25
N ARG A 268 -0.69 -33.47 -29.45
CA ARG A 268 -1.18 -32.85 -30.68
C ARG A 268 -2.51 -33.46 -31.07
N ILE A 269 -3.50 -32.62 -31.35
CA ILE A 269 -4.80 -32.97 -31.92
C ILE A 269 -4.90 -32.36 -33.31
N ALA A 270 -5.39 -33.11 -34.29
CA ALA A 270 -5.47 -32.65 -35.67
C ALA A 270 -6.38 -31.41 -35.82
N GLU A 271 -5.97 -30.45 -36.63
CA GLU A 271 -6.73 -29.21 -36.88
C GLU A 271 -8.19 -29.49 -37.28
N LYS A 272 -8.36 -30.42 -38.23
CA LYS A 272 -9.64 -30.80 -38.80
C LYS A 272 -10.61 -31.29 -37.71
N GLU A 273 -10.13 -32.08 -36.76
CA GLU A 273 -10.96 -32.63 -35.69
C GLU A 273 -11.49 -31.52 -34.76
N ILE A 274 -10.62 -30.57 -34.40
CA ILE A 274 -11.01 -29.40 -33.59
C ILE A 274 -12.03 -28.54 -34.34
N MET A 275 -11.77 -28.24 -35.61
CA MET A 275 -12.63 -27.37 -36.42
C MET A 275 -13.99 -28.03 -36.71
N ASP A 276 -14.03 -29.33 -36.99
CA ASP A 276 -15.27 -30.10 -37.14
C ASP A 276 -16.09 -30.08 -35.83
N ALA A 277 -15.43 -30.15 -34.67
CA ALA A 277 -16.10 -30.04 -33.37
C ALA A 277 -16.67 -28.64 -33.11
N VAL A 278 -16.00 -27.58 -33.58
CA VAL A 278 -16.49 -26.21 -33.49
C VAL A 278 -17.70 -26.00 -34.40
N GLU A 279 -17.59 -26.40 -35.67
CA GLU A 279 -18.65 -26.26 -36.67
C GLU A 279 -19.92 -27.00 -36.26
N THR A 280 -19.78 -28.18 -35.66
CA THR A 280 -20.93 -28.98 -35.19
C THR A 280 -21.50 -28.52 -33.83
N GLY A 281 -20.97 -27.44 -33.24
CA GLY A 281 -21.43 -26.93 -31.94
C GLY A 281 -21.12 -27.88 -30.76
N LYS A 282 -20.21 -28.84 -30.95
CA LYS A 282 -19.73 -29.73 -29.90
C LYS A 282 -18.61 -29.09 -29.08
N LEU A 283 -17.95 -28.07 -29.62
CA LEU A 283 -16.91 -27.29 -28.97
C LEU A 283 -17.15 -25.80 -29.22
N TYR A 284 -17.15 -24.99 -28.17
CA TYR A 284 -17.02 -23.54 -28.29
C TYR A 284 -15.58 -23.16 -28.03
N LEU A 285 -14.90 -22.60 -29.04
CA LEU A 285 -13.48 -22.28 -28.96
C LEU A 285 -13.27 -20.77 -28.86
N PHE A 286 -12.57 -20.34 -27.81
CA PHE A 286 -12.26 -18.93 -27.54
C PHE A 286 -10.75 -18.75 -27.49
N GLN A 287 -10.20 -17.77 -28.22
CA GLN A 287 -8.82 -17.37 -28.00
C GLN A 287 -8.70 -16.67 -26.63
N ILE A 288 -7.77 -17.12 -25.79
CA ILE A 288 -7.40 -16.43 -24.56
C ILE A 288 -6.51 -15.25 -24.96
N TYR A 289 -7.05 -14.04 -24.82
CA TYR A 289 -6.45 -12.85 -25.43
C TYR A 289 -6.26 -11.70 -24.45
N ASN A 290 -5.10 -11.06 -24.56
CA ASN A 290 -4.85 -9.71 -24.10
C ASN A 290 -4.01 -8.97 -25.17
N LYS A 291 -3.75 -7.67 -24.96
CA LYS A 291 -3.07 -6.83 -25.96
C LYS A 291 -1.66 -7.32 -26.36
N ASP A 292 -1.01 -8.13 -25.55
CA ASP A 292 0.33 -8.64 -25.82
C ASP A 292 0.32 -9.73 -26.90
N PHE A 293 -0.84 -10.31 -27.19
CA PHE A 293 -1.05 -11.25 -28.31
C PHE A 293 -1.57 -10.55 -29.59
N ALA A 294 -1.57 -9.22 -29.63
CA ALA A 294 -1.92 -8.48 -30.84
C ALA A 294 -0.82 -8.65 -31.91
N LYS A 295 -1.21 -8.71 -33.19
CA LYS A 295 -0.25 -8.78 -34.31
C LYS A 295 0.79 -7.66 -34.32
N GLY A 296 0.43 -6.46 -33.85
CA GLY A 296 1.32 -5.29 -33.78
C GLY A 296 2.10 -5.15 -32.46
N HIS A 297 2.04 -6.14 -31.57
CA HIS A 297 2.76 -6.10 -30.29
C HIS A 297 4.28 -6.22 -30.52
N HIS A 298 5.04 -5.33 -29.89
CA HIS A 298 6.51 -5.28 -29.96
C HIS A 298 7.16 -4.81 -28.66
N GLY A 299 6.36 -4.55 -27.62
CA GLY A 299 6.83 -4.03 -26.33
C GLY A 299 7.07 -5.13 -25.31
N LYS A 300 7.51 -4.76 -24.10
CA LYS A 300 7.59 -5.70 -22.99
C LYS A 300 6.17 -6.20 -22.61
N PRO A 301 5.99 -7.50 -22.34
CA PRO A 301 4.69 -8.04 -21.97
C PRO A 301 4.26 -7.56 -20.58
N ASN A 302 2.97 -7.67 -20.29
CA ASN A 302 2.46 -7.51 -18.94
C ASN A 302 2.97 -8.65 -18.04
N LEU A 303 3.15 -8.41 -16.74
CA LEU A 303 3.58 -9.47 -15.80
C LEU A 303 2.64 -10.69 -15.83
N HIS A 304 1.32 -10.48 -15.93
CA HIS A 304 0.36 -11.58 -16.01
C HIS A 304 0.50 -12.39 -17.30
N THR A 305 0.93 -11.77 -18.40
CA THR A 305 1.25 -12.51 -19.64
C THR A 305 2.47 -13.39 -19.41
N LEU A 306 3.51 -12.86 -18.73
CA LEU A 306 4.70 -13.63 -18.39
C LEU A 306 4.37 -14.82 -17.45
N TYR A 307 3.46 -14.63 -16.50
CA TYR A 307 2.99 -15.72 -15.63
C TYR A 307 2.27 -16.81 -16.45
N TRP A 308 1.40 -16.39 -17.37
CA TRP A 308 0.64 -17.30 -18.22
C TRP A 308 1.54 -18.09 -19.18
N THR A 309 2.47 -17.42 -19.86
CA THR A 309 3.41 -18.10 -20.77
C THR A 309 4.40 -18.96 -19.99
N GLY A 310 4.88 -18.47 -18.84
CA GLY A 310 5.79 -19.20 -17.95
C GLY A 310 5.18 -20.50 -17.41
N LEU A 311 3.87 -20.53 -17.16
CA LEU A 311 3.16 -21.74 -16.73
C LEU A 311 3.28 -22.89 -17.75
N PHE A 312 3.25 -22.58 -19.04
CA PHE A 312 3.35 -23.57 -20.12
C PHE A 312 4.76 -23.64 -20.75
N SER A 313 5.74 -22.99 -20.14
CA SER A 313 7.13 -23.04 -20.62
C SER A 313 7.73 -24.44 -20.38
N PRO A 314 8.60 -24.95 -21.28
CA PRO A 314 9.20 -26.27 -21.14
C PRO A 314 9.87 -26.49 -19.77
N GLU A 315 10.50 -25.45 -19.24
CA GLU A 315 11.18 -25.45 -17.94
C GLU A 315 10.19 -25.70 -16.80
N ASN A 316 9.03 -25.03 -16.82
CA ASN A 316 7.98 -25.21 -15.82
C ASN A 316 7.24 -26.55 -15.96
N LEU A 317 7.10 -27.07 -17.19
CA LEU A 317 6.53 -28.40 -17.44
C LEU A 317 7.45 -29.51 -16.90
N ALA A 318 8.77 -29.32 -16.99
CA ALA A 318 9.75 -30.24 -16.43
C ALA A 318 9.78 -30.20 -14.90
N LYS A 319 9.70 -29.00 -14.31
CA LYS A 319 9.62 -28.82 -12.85
C LYS A 319 8.70 -27.65 -12.51
N THR A 320 7.56 -27.95 -11.90
CA THR A 320 6.48 -26.97 -11.70
C THR A 320 6.85 -25.89 -10.68
N SER A 321 7.16 -24.68 -11.12
CA SER A 321 7.19 -23.48 -10.28
C SER A 321 5.82 -22.78 -10.23
N ILE A 322 5.09 -22.80 -11.34
CA ILE A 322 3.78 -22.17 -11.52
C ILE A 322 2.76 -23.25 -11.85
N LYS A 323 1.77 -23.42 -10.99
CA LYS A 323 0.67 -24.36 -11.16
C LYS A 323 -0.59 -23.67 -11.69
N LEU A 324 -1.25 -24.30 -12.65
CA LEU A 324 -2.63 -23.97 -13.04
C LEU A 324 -3.61 -24.49 -11.99
N ASN A 325 -4.54 -23.64 -11.53
CA ASN A 325 -5.58 -24.04 -10.59
C ASN A 325 -6.94 -24.19 -11.28
N GLY A 326 -7.79 -25.05 -10.72
CA GLY A 326 -9.20 -25.15 -11.08
C GLY A 326 -10.02 -23.93 -10.63
N GLN A 327 -11.34 -24.06 -10.62
CA GLN A 327 -12.27 -22.99 -10.26
C GLN A 327 -12.11 -21.72 -11.10
N ALA A 328 -11.84 -21.90 -12.40
CA ALA A 328 -11.87 -20.79 -13.33
C ALA A 328 -13.31 -20.34 -13.60
N GLU A 329 -13.48 -19.07 -13.97
CA GLU A 329 -14.79 -18.48 -14.21
C GLU A 329 -14.85 -17.76 -15.55
N LEU A 330 -15.96 -17.94 -16.26
CA LEU A 330 -16.26 -17.26 -17.50
C LEU A 330 -17.35 -16.21 -17.25
N PHE A 331 -17.21 -15.04 -17.86
CA PHE A 331 -18.21 -13.97 -17.76
C PHE A 331 -18.58 -13.43 -19.13
N TYR A 332 -19.84 -13.06 -19.26
CA TYR A 332 -20.31 -12.20 -20.34
C TYR A 332 -20.48 -10.79 -19.80
N ARG A 333 -19.97 -9.79 -20.53
CA ARG A 333 -20.24 -8.39 -20.27
C ARG A 333 -20.91 -7.77 -21.51
N PRO A 334 -22.19 -7.40 -21.44
CA PRO A 334 -22.82 -6.65 -22.52
C PRO A 334 -22.14 -5.29 -22.72
N LYS A 335 -22.28 -4.70 -23.91
CA LYS A 335 -21.84 -3.34 -24.17
C LYS A 335 -22.51 -2.35 -23.21
N SER A 336 -21.77 -1.34 -22.76
CA SER A 336 -22.32 -0.25 -21.95
C SER A 336 -22.81 0.89 -22.84
N CYS A 337 -23.92 1.53 -22.47
CA CYS A 337 -24.47 2.70 -23.17
C CYS A 337 -23.63 3.96 -22.93
N MET A 338 -22.49 4.08 -23.61
CA MET A 338 -21.60 5.25 -23.56
C MET A 338 -21.72 6.11 -24.81
N LYS A 339 -21.58 7.44 -24.66
CA LYS A 339 -21.42 8.35 -25.80
C LYS A 339 -20.12 8.00 -26.54
N ARG A 340 -20.21 7.69 -27.83
CA ARG A 340 -19.05 7.36 -28.66
C ARG A 340 -18.24 8.64 -28.92
N VAL A 341 -17.07 8.74 -28.28
CA VAL A 341 -16.05 9.76 -28.57
C VAL A 341 -14.93 9.06 -29.33
N ALA A 342 -14.61 9.54 -30.52
CA ALA A 342 -13.63 8.92 -31.41
C ALA A 342 -12.86 9.98 -32.20
N HIS A 343 -11.59 9.71 -32.44
CA HIS A 343 -10.80 10.39 -33.46
C HIS A 343 -11.01 9.66 -34.80
N ARG A 344 -11.47 10.38 -35.81
CA ARG A 344 -11.88 9.86 -37.12
C ARG A 344 -10.78 10.05 -38.17
N LEU A 345 -10.86 9.30 -39.26
CA LEU A 345 -9.96 9.48 -40.40
C LEU A 345 -10.08 10.92 -40.94
N GLY A 346 -8.93 11.54 -41.24
CA GLY A 346 -8.84 12.93 -41.68
C GLY A 346 -8.79 13.97 -40.54
N GLU A 347 -8.92 13.54 -39.28
CA GLU A 347 -8.65 14.39 -38.12
C GLU A 347 -7.17 14.29 -37.69
N LYS A 348 -6.71 15.30 -36.95
CA LYS A 348 -5.43 15.29 -36.25
C LYS A 348 -5.63 15.01 -34.76
N MET A 349 -4.87 14.06 -34.24
CA MET A 349 -4.69 13.91 -32.79
C MET A 349 -3.58 14.84 -32.30
N LEU A 350 -3.73 15.34 -31.08
CA LEU A 350 -2.71 16.13 -30.40
C LEU A 350 -2.04 15.26 -29.33
N ASN A 351 -0.72 15.16 -29.33
CA ASN A 351 -0.01 14.52 -28.22
C ASN A 351 -0.16 15.36 -26.96
N LYS A 352 -0.32 14.71 -25.80
CA LYS A 352 -0.38 15.40 -24.50
C LYS A 352 0.97 15.96 -24.05
N LYS A 353 2.06 15.63 -24.75
CA LYS A 353 3.42 16.11 -24.49
C LYS A 353 3.96 16.87 -25.69
N LEU A 354 4.82 17.85 -25.42
CA LEU A 354 5.53 18.64 -26.43
C LEU A 354 6.61 17.81 -27.15
N LYS A 355 7.31 18.43 -28.13
CA LYS A 355 8.39 17.83 -28.92
C LYS A 355 9.55 17.28 -28.10
N ASP A 356 9.79 17.83 -26.91
CA ASP A 356 10.79 17.32 -25.96
C ASP A 356 10.41 15.96 -25.33
N GLN A 357 9.18 15.47 -25.58
CA GLN A 357 8.58 14.26 -25.02
C GLN A 357 8.53 14.20 -23.49
N LYS A 358 8.80 15.32 -22.81
CA LYS A 358 8.88 15.46 -21.36
C LYS A 358 7.80 16.39 -20.84
N THR A 359 7.63 17.55 -21.46
CA THR A 359 6.74 18.61 -20.97
C THR A 359 5.29 18.33 -21.34
N PRO A 360 4.38 18.19 -20.35
CA PRO A 360 2.96 17.98 -20.61
C PRO A 360 2.27 19.30 -20.97
N ILE A 361 1.35 19.25 -21.92
CA ILE A 361 0.47 20.38 -22.25
C ILE A 361 -0.61 20.49 -21.16
N PRO A 362 -0.84 21.65 -20.53
CA PRO A 362 -1.93 21.84 -19.56
C PRO A 362 -3.31 21.42 -20.11
N ASP A 363 -4.20 20.92 -19.25
CA ASP A 363 -5.55 20.46 -19.66
C ASP A 363 -6.37 21.59 -20.31
N THR A 364 -6.24 22.83 -19.81
CA THR A 364 -6.90 24.03 -20.34
C THR A 364 -6.45 24.36 -21.77
N LEU A 365 -5.14 24.38 -22.02
CA LEU A 365 -4.56 24.70 -23.32
C LEU A 365 -4.70 23.55 -24.32
N TYR A 366 -4.74 22.30 -23.85
CA TYR A 366 -4.82 21.12 -24.72
C TYR A 366 -6.09 21.10 -25.55
N GLN A 367 -7.24 21.44 -24.97
CA GLN A 367 -8.52 21.43 -25.69
C GLN A 367 -8.54 22.53 -26.76
N GLU A 368 -8.08 23.74 -26.41
CA GLU A 368 -7.97 24.86 -27.33
C GLU A 368 -7.05 24.53 -28.52
N LEU A 369 -5.84 24.02 -28.25
CA LEU A 369 -4.89 23.58 -29.29
C LEU A 369 -5.46 22.46 -30.15
N TYR A 370 -6.16 21.48 -29.55
CA TYR A 370 -6.77 20.38 -30.27
C TYR A 370 -7.87 20.86 -31.23
N ASP A 371 -8.71 21.79 -30.79
CA ASP A 371 -9.77 22.36 -31.61
C ASP A 371 -9.19 23.25 -32.72
N TYR A 372 -8.11 24.00 -32.45
CA TYR A 372 -7.40 24.78 -33.46
C TYR A 372 -6.81 23.91 -34.58
N VAL A 373 -6.04 22.87 -34.24
CA VAL A 373 -5.39 22.00 -35.25
C VAL A 373 -6.37 21.20 -36.09
N ASN A 374 -7.63 21.10 -35.65
CA ASN A 374 -8.73 20.45 -36.37
C ASN A 374 -9.72 21.45 -36.98
N HIS A 375 -9.42 22.75 -37.01
CA HIS A 375 -10.27 23.81 -37.57
C HIS A 375 -11.67 23.91 -36.93
N ARG A 376 -11.76 23.72 -35.60
CA ARG A 376 -13.00 23.75 -34.81
C ARG A 376 -13.09 24.94 -33.84
N LEU A 377 -12.01 25.70 -33.72
CA LEU A 377 -11.97 26.83 -32.79
C LEU A 377 -12.81 27.99 -33.33
N SER A 378 -13.69 28.54 -32.49
CA SER A 378 -14.60 29.64 -32.86
C SER A 378 -14.09 31.03 -32.47
N HIS A 379 -12.87 31.12 -31.93
CA HIS A 379 -12.20 32.34 -31.50
C HIS A 379 -10.70 32.25 -31.80
N ASP A 380 -9.97 33.35 -31.62
CA ASP A 380 -8.52 33.35 -31.76
C ASP A 380 -7.82 32.52 -30.68
N LEU A 381 -6.64 32.02 -31.04
CA LEU A 381 -5.76 31.24 -30.18
C LEU A 381 -5.13 32.18 -29.13
N SER A 382 -5.25 31.81 -27.86
CA SER A 382 -4.63 32.51 -26.72
C SER A 382 -3.11 32.63 -26.87
N ASP A 383 -2.52 33.67 -26.32
CA ASP A 383 -1.07 33.94 -26.45
C ASP A 383 -0.22 32.78 -25.93
N GLU A 384 -0.66 32.18 -24.82
CA GLU A 384 -0.01 31.03 -24.18
C GLU A 384 -0.04 29.79 -25.06
N ALA A 385 -1.20 29.46 -25.64
CA ALA A 385 -1.29 28.32 -26.55
C ALA A 385 -0.59 28.62 -27.90
N ARG A 386 -0.54 29.87 -28.35
CA ARG A 386 0.18 30.30 -29.55
C ARG A 386 1.68 30.10 -29.39
N ALA A 387 2.23 30.41 -28.22
CA ALA A 387 3.62 30.15 -27.88
C ALA A 387 3.96 28.65 -27.87
N LEU A 388 3.02 27.78 -27.48
CA LEU A 388 3.22 26.33 -27.47
C LEU A 388 3.08 25.68 -28.85
N LEU A 389 2.30 26.26 -29.76
CA LEU A 389 1.94 25.69 -31.06
C LEU A 389 3.14 25.16 -31.88
N PRO A 390 4.30 25.84 -31.99
CA PRO A 390 5.45 25.31 -32.75
C PRO A 390 6.05 24.03 -32.15
N ASN A 391 5.81 23.78 -30.86
CA ASN A 391 6.40 22.70 -30.08
C ASN A 391 5.44 21.53 -29.85
N VAL A 392 4.20 21.59 -30.36
CA VAL A 392 3.27 20.46 -30.26
C VAL A 392 3.60 19.38 -31.30
N ILE A 393 3.16 18.15 -31.01
CA ILE A 393 3.19 17.04 -31.97
C ILE A 393 1.75 16.68 -32.30
N THR A 394 1.39 16.80 -33.57
CA THR A 394 0.13 16.27 -34.10
C THR A 394 0.37 14.95 -34.81
N LYS A 395 -0.62 14.05 -34.78
CA LYS A 395 -0.61 12.79 -35.52
C LYS A 395 -1.84 12.69 -36.39
N GLU A 396 -1.64 12.41 -37.67
CA GLU A 396 -2.73 12.08 -38.58
C GLU A 396 -3.39 10.76 -38.16
N VAL A 397 -4.71 10.72 -38.17
CA VAL A 397 -5.47 9.52 -37.81
C VAL A 397 -5.52 8.58 -39.01
N SER A 398 -4.58 7.61 -39.05
CA SER A 398 -4.56 6.56 -40.09
C SER A 398 -5.61 5.45 -39.87
N HIS A 399 -6.14 5.33 -38.66
CA HIS A 399 -7.21 4.41 -38.29
C HIS A 399 -7.96 4.95 -37.08
N GLU A 400 -9.28 4.71 -36.98
CA GLU A 400 -10.07 5.29 -35.88
C GLU A 400 -9.57 4.88 -34.49
N ILE A 401 -9.47 5.85 -33.58
CA ILE A 401 -9.18 5.63 -32.17
C ILE A 401 -10.40 6.01 -31.34
N ILE A 402 -11.06 5.00 -30.79
CA ILE A 402 -12.33 5.14 -30.06
C ILE A 402 -12.06 5.09 -28.56
N LYS A 403 -12.40 6.17 -27.84
CA LYS A 403 -12.35 6.22 -26.38
C LYS A 403 -13.26 5.11 -25.83
N ASP A 404 -12.74 4.36 -24.86
CA ASP A 404 -13.49 3.29 -24.20
C ASP A 404 -14.00 2.18 -25.13
N ARG A 405 -13.38 1.97 -26.31
CA ARG A 405 -13.73 0.93 -27.31
C ARG A 405 -14.04 -0.45 -26.71
N ARG A 406 -13.32 -0.85 -25.67
CA ARG A 406 -13.53 -2.14 -25.00
C ARG A 406 -14.91 -2.30 -24.36
N PHE A 407 -15.64 -1.22 -24.14
CA PHE A 407 -16.98 -1.21 -23.55
C PHE A 407 -18.10 -0.96 -24.57
N THR A 408 -17.77 -0.67 -25.83
CA THR A 408 -18.76 -0.40 -26.90
C THR A 408 -19.26 -1.66 -27.61
N SER A 409 -18.71 -2.82 -27.27
CA SER A 409 -19.14 -4.12 -27.76
C SER A 409 -19.28 -5.09 -26.60
N ASP A 410 -20.10 -6.11 -26.80
CA ASP A 410 -20.22 -7.25 -25.90
C ASP A 410 -18.90 -8.03 -25.89
N LYS A 411 -18.54 -8.62 -24.74
CA LYS A 411 -17.28 -9.33 -24.55
C LYS A 411 -17.40 -10.51 -23.59
N PHE A 412 -16.59 -11.52 -23.85
CA PHE A 412 -16.32 -12.64 -22.95
C PHE A 412 -15.06 -12.38 -22.14
N PHE A 413 -15.05 -12.83 -20.89
CA PHE A 413 -13.90 -12.76 -19.99
C PHE A 413 -13.63 -14.12 -19.36
N PHE A 414 -12.36 -14.42 -19.12
CA PHE A 414 -11.89 -15.63 -18.49
C PHE A 414 -11.01 -15.26 -17.29
N HIS A 415 -11.42 -15.69 -16.11
CA HIS A 415 -10.66 -15.53 -14.87
C HIS A 415 -10.12 -16.89 -14.47
N VAL A 416 -8.80 -17.02 -14.35
CA VAL A 416 -8.13 -18.29 -14.07
C VAL A 416 -7.11 -18.12 -12.95
N PRO A 417 -7.24 -18.87 -11.85
CA PRO A 417 -6.28 -18.81 -10.75
C PRO A 417 -5.02 -19.63 -11.07
N ILE A 418 -3.89 -19.17 -10.55
CA ILE A 418 -2.59 -19.86 -10.62
C ILE A 418 -1.92 -19.80 -9.24
N THR A 419 -0.99 -20.72 -8.97
CA THR A 419 -0.14 -20.70 -7.78
C THR A 419 1.31 -20.60 -8.21
N LEU A 420 2.01 -19.53 -7.79
CA LEU A 420 3.46 -19.40 -7.95
C LEU A 420 4.17 -20.01 -6.73
N ASN A 421 5.48 -20.27 -6.85
CA ASN A 421 6.30 -20.92 -5.82
C ASN A 421 5.73 -22.28 -5.39
N TYR A 422 5.23 -23.06 -6.36
CA TYR A 422 4.47 -24.30 -6.08
C TYR A 422 5.28 -25.39 -5.37
N GLN A 423 6.62 -25.34 -5.47
CA GLN A 423 7.52 -26.24 -4.75
C GLN A 423 7.65 -25.91 -3.25
N ALA A 424 7.23 -24.73 -2.82
CA ALA A 424 7.28 -24.31 -1.42
C ALA A 424 6.05 -24.81 -0.64
N ALA A 425 6.18 -24.90 0.69
CA ALA A 425 5.04 -25.12 1.56
C ALA A 425 4.03 -23.96 1.46
N ASN A 426 2.75 -24.25 1.72
CA ASN A 426 1.65 -23.26 1.64
C ASN A 426 1.82 -22.03 2.54
N SER A 427 2.58 -22.17 3.62
CA SER A 427 2.93 -21.08 4.54
C SER A 427 4.39 -21.23 4.96
N PRO A 428 5.16 -20.13 5.02
CA PRO A 428 6.54 -20.17 5.48
C PRO A 428 6.60 -20.46 6.98
N SER A 429 7.69 -21.08 7.43
CA SER A 429 8.01 -21.23 8.86
C SER A 429 9.09 -20.23 9.25
N LYS A 430 8.85 -19.46 10.32
CA LYS A 430 9.83 -18.53 10.91
C LYS A 430 10.46 -17.56 9.88
N PHE A 431 9.68 -17.02 8.95
CA PHE A 431 10.15 -16.16 7.86
C PHE A 431 11.03 -15.00 8.36
N ASN A 432 10.55 -14.25 9.36
CA ASN A 432 11.30 -13.13 9.94
C ASN A 432 12.65 -13.57 10.55
N GLN A 433 12.74 -14.76 11.15
CA GLN A 433 14.00 -15.24 11.72
C GLN A 433 15.03 -15.56 10.63
N ARG A 434 14.58 -16.05 9.46
CA ARG A 434 15.45 -16.24 8.29
C ARG A 434 15.99 -14.92 7.77
N VAL A 435 15.15 -13.89 7.68
CA VAL A 435 15.60 -12.53 7.30
C VAL A 435 16.56 -11.96 8.34
N ASN A 436 16.25 -12.11 9.63
CA ASN A 436 17.12 -11.61 10.70
C ASN A 436 18.48 -12.31 10.72
N ALA A 437 18.54 -13.61 10.41
CA ALA A 437 19.82 -14.31 10.24
C ALA A 437 20.64 -13.70 9.10
N TYR A 438 20.02 -13.46 7.94
CA TYR A 438 20.67 -12.76 6.82
C TYR A 438 21.17 -11.38 7.23
N LEU A 439 20.36 -10.56 7.91
CA LEU A 439 20.74 -9.19 8.30
C LEU A 439 21.89 -9.16 9.32
N LYS A 440 22.02 -10.18 10.17
CA LYS A 440 23.18 -10.31 11.08
C LYS A 440 24.46 -10.66 10.33
N GLU A 441 24.36 -11.44 9.26
CA GLU A 441 25.49 -11.79 8.39
C GLU A 441 25.90 -10.63 7.46
N HIS A 442 25.00 -9.65 7.23
CA HIS A 442 25.20 -8.51 6.32
C HIS A 442 24.97 -7.17 7.05
N PRO A 443 25.82 -6.79 8.03
CA PRO A 443 25.63 -5.59 8.86
C PRO A 443 25.67 -4.27 8.07
N GLU A 444 26.18 -4.29 6.84
CA GLU A 444 26.22 -3.17 5.89
C GLU A 444 24.91 -2.94 5.11
N THR A 445 23.85 -3.71 5.40
CA THR A 445 22.56 -3.60 4.70
C THR A 445 22.00 -2.17 4.76
N PRO A 446 21.77 -1.50 3.60
CA PRO A 446 21.16 -0.17 3.55
C PRO A 446 19.69 -0.17 3.99
N ILE A 447 19.16 1.03 4.27
CA ILE A 447 17.82 1.22 4.83
C ILE A 447 17.07 2.29 4.03
N ILE A 448 15.88 1.95 3.54
CA ILE A 448 14.96 2.88 2.90
C ILE A 448 13.91 3.30 3.92
N GLY A 449 14.01 4.53 4.43
CA GLY A 449 12.97 5.16 5.24
C GLY A 449 11.88 5.75 4.35
N ILE A 450 10.63 5.45 4.67
CA ILE A 450 9.48 5.99 3.96
C ILE A 450 8.58 6.71 4.96
N ASP A 451 8.35 8.00 4.73
CA ASP A 451 7.47 8.84 5.52
C ASP A 451 6.34 9.45 4.68
N ARG A 452 5.35 10.00 5.37
CA ARG A 452 4.18 10.67 4.82
C ARG A 452 4.08 12.09 5.36
N GLY A 453 4.01 13.05 4.46
CA GLY A 453 3.84 14.46 4.78
C GLY A 453 2.42 14.95 4.50
N GLU A 454 2.11 16.15 5.00
CA GLU A 454 0.92 16.90 4.60
C GLU A 454 1.11 17.51 3.19
N ARG A 455 2.37 17.72 2.78
CA ARG A 455 2.74 18.26 1.45
C ARG A 455 3.22 17.19 0.50
N ASN A 456 3.95 16.20 1.02
CA ASN A 456 4.43 15.07 0.24
C ASN A 456 3.59 13.83 0.52
N LEU A 457 2.94 13.29 -0.50
CA LEU A 457 2.12 12.06 -0.38
C LEU A 457 2.94 10.92 0.23
N ILE A 458 4.17 10.75 -0.29
CA ILE A 458 5.18 9.81 0.18
C ILE A 458 6.55 10.49 -0.04
N TYR A 459 7.39 10.45 0.98
CA TYR A 459 8.79 10.88 0.91
C TYR A 459 9.69 9.69 1.21
N ILE A 460 10.81 9.57 0.50
CA ILE A 460 11.79 8.53 0.73
C ILE A 460 13.17 9.10 1.05
N THR A 461 13.86 8.44 1.98
CA THR A 461 15.28 8.66 2.26
C THR A 461 15.97 7.31 2.34
N VAL A 462 16.96 7.08 1.50
CA VAL A 462 17.82 5.90 1.52
C VAL A 462 19.09 6.26 2.29
N ILE A 463 19.42 5.45 3.28
CA ILE A 463 20.65 5.60 4.07
C ILE A 463 21.50 4.33 3.97
N ASP A 464 22.81 4.48 4.11
CA ASP A 464 23.67 3.34 4.39
C ASP A 464 23.52 2.85 5.85
N SER A 465 24.23 1.79 6.22
CA SER A 465 24.16 1.21 7.56
C SER A 465 24.70 2.12 8.66
N THR A 466 25.44 3.19 8.33
CA THR A 466 25.98 4.16 9.28
C THR A 466 25.08 5.38 9.48
N GLY A 467 24.09 5.56 8.60
CA GLY A 467 23.15 6.68 8.67
C GLY A 467 23.48 7.83 7.73
N LYS A 468 24.40 7.65 6.77
CA LYS A 468 24.65 8.62 5.71
C LYS A 468 23.54 8.54 4.65
N ILE A 469 23.02 9.69 4.22
CA ILE A 469 22.00 9.75 3.15
C ILE A 469 22.66 9.42 1.79
N LEU A 470 22.11 8.44 1.09
CA LEU A 470 22.49 8.06 -0.27
C LEU A 470 21.57 8.70 -1.31
N GLU A 471 20.26 8.69 -1.03
CA GLU A 471 19.24 9.30 -1.88
C GLU A 471 18.11 9.86 -1.02
N GLN A 472 17.51 10.98 -1.43
CA GLN A 472 16.30 11.50 -0.82
C GLN A 472 15.42 12.16 -1.88
N ARG A 473 14.12 11.85 -1.91
CA ARG A 473 13.18 12.47 -2.85
C ARG A 473 11.73 12.38 -2.40
N SER A 474 10.95 13.39 -2.80
CA SER A 474 9.50 13.33 -2.83
C SER A 474 9.02 12.48 -3.99
N LEU A 475 7.99 11.66 -3.76
CA LEU A 475 7.31 10.90 -4.81
C LEU A 475 6.02 11.57 -5.30
N ASN A 476 5.80 12.85 -5.00
CA ASN A 476 4.65 13.61 -5.53
C ASN A 476 4.58 13.59 -7.06
N THR A 477 5.75 13.69 -7.70
CA THR A 477 5.89 13.67 -9.16
C THR A 477 6.66 12.43 -9.59
N ILE A 478 6.07 11.62 -10.46
CA ILE A 478 6.74 10.45 -11.06
C ILE A 478 6.70 10.61 -12.57
N GLN A 479 7.85 10.50 -13.24
CA GLN A 479 7.99 10.69 -14.69
C GLN A 479 7.29 11.98 -15.20
N GLN A 480 7.53 13.09 -14.49
CA GLN A 480 7.00 14.43 -14.78
C GLN A 480 5.46 14.55 -14.67
N PHE A 481 4.78 13.54 -14.12
CA PHE A 481 3.37 13.61 -13.79
C PHE A 481 3.19 13.86 -12.29
N ASP A 482 2.69 15.05 -11.95
CA ASP A 482 2.40 15.44 -10.58
C ASP A 482 1.08 14.80 -10.10
N TYR A 483 1.22 13.70 -9.36
CA TYR A 483 0.10 12.97 -8.78
C TYR A 483 -0.50 13.68 -7.58
N GLN A 484 0.28 14.46 -6.82
CA GLN A 484 -0.21 15.24 -5.69
C GLN A 484 -1.22 16.27 -6.16
N LYS A 485 -0.86 17.08 -7.14
CA LYS A 485 -1.75 18.07 -7.75
C LYS A 485 -2.96 17.43 -8.40
N LYS A 486 -2.79 16.29 -9.09
CA LYS A 486 -3.92 15.59 -9.74
C LYS A 486 -4.90 15.00 -8.72
N LEU A 487 -4.40 14.46 -7.60
CA LEU A 487 -5.23 13.92 -6.52
C LEU A 487 -5.98 15.03 -5.77
N ASP A 488 -5.32 16.15 -5.49
CA ASP A 488 -5.94 17.33 -4.87
C ASP A 488 -7.06 17.89 -5.76
N ASN A 489 -6.78 18.13 -7.04
CA ASN A 489 -7.77 18.58 -8.02
C ASN A 489 -8.97 17.62 -8.11
N ARG A 490 -8.71 16.30 -8.14
CA ARG A 490 -9.77 15.29 -8.16
C ARG A 490 -10.61 15.31 -6.88
N GLU A 491 -10.04 15.55 -5.71
CA GLU A 491 -10.83 15.66 -4.48
C GLU A 491 -11.66 16.94 -4.45
N LYS A 492 -11.12 18.08 -4.90
CA LYS A 492 -11.88 19.32 -5.10
C LYS A 492 -13.06 19.13 -6.05
N GLU A 493 -12.84 18.50 -7.21
CA GLU A 493 -13.90 18.12 -8.16
C GLU A 493 -14.98 17.25 -7.49
N ARG A 494 -14.59 16.31 -6.63
CA ARG A 494 -15.51 15.41 -5.93
C ARG A 494 -16.33 16.11 -4.86
N VAL A 495 -15.74 17.03 -4.11
CA VAL A 495 -16.44 17.85 -3.12
C VAL A 495 -17.46 18.75 -3.83
N ALA A 496 -17.04 19.46 -4.89
CA ALA A 496 -17.92 20.29 -5.70
C ALA A 496 -19.07 19.46 -6.32
N ALA A 497 -18.77 18.28 -6.89
CA ALA A 497 -19.77 17.40 -7.45
C ALA A 497 -20.78 16.89 -6.41
N ARG A 498 -20.33 16.58 -5.19
CA ARG A 498 -21.23 16.18 -4.09
C ARG A 498 -22.15 17.33 -3.69
N GLN A 499 -21.58 18.53 -3.53
CA GLN A 499 -22.33 19.72 -3.16
C GLN A 499 -23.41 20.04 -4.20
N ALA A 500 -23.09 19.91 -5.49
CA ALA A 500 -24.02 20.20 -6.59
C ALA A 500 -24.77 18.97 -7.17
N TRP A 501 -24.82 17.86 -6.43
CA TRP A 501 -25.57 16.63 -6.80
C TRP A 501 -25.21 16.04 -8.18
N PHE A 502 -23.98 16.25 -8.63
CA PHE A 502 -23.40 15.66 -9.85
C PHE A 502 -22.91 14.22 -9.62
N VAL A 503 -22.58 13.55 -10.72
CA VAL A 503 -21.89 12.25 -10.68
C VAL A 503 -20.48 12.44 -10.11
N VAL A 504 -20.22 11.80 -8.97
CA VAL A 504 -18.92 11.87 -8.30
C VAL A 504 -17.91 10.95 -8.98
N GLY A 505 -16.88 11.53 -9.61
CA GLY A 505 -15.81 10.77 -10.28
C GLY A 505 -15.00 9.87 -9.34
N THR A 506 -14.43 8.79 -9.88
CA THR A 506 -13.59 7.87 -9.10
C THR A 506 -12.23 8.49 -8.76
N ILE A 507 -11.81 8.37 -7.51
CA ILE A 507 -10.44 8.71 -7.05
C ILE A 507 -9.58 7.47 -6.79
N LYS A 508 -10.23 6.32 -6.55
CA LYS A 508 -9.57 5.06 -6.23
C LYS A 508 -8.62 4.59 -7.34
N ASP A 509 -9.05 4.69 -8.60
CA ASP A 509 -8.25 4.23 -9.74
C ASP A 509 -7.02 5.12 -9.95
N LEU A 510 -7.17 6.44 -9.73
CA LEU A 510 -6.06 7.38 -9.76
C LEU A 510 -5.05 7.09 -8.64
N LYS A 511 -5.53 6.81 -7.42
CA LYS A 511 -4.69 6.38 -6.29
C LYS A 511 -3.96 5.07 -6.60
N GLN A 512 -4.64 4.08 -7.18
CA GLN A 512 -4.02 2.82 -7.57
C GLN A 512 -2.94 3.00 -8.65
N GLY A 513 -3.20 3.86 -9.64
CA GLY A 513 -2.21 4.21 -10.66
C GLY A 513 -0.98 4.87 -10.04
N TYR A 514 -1.17 5.87 -9.17
CA TYR A 514 -0.07 6.50 -8.41
C TYR A 514 0.74 5.46 -7.63
N LEU A 515 0.06 4.70 -6.77
CA LEU A 515 0.71 3.73 -5.90
C LEU A 515 1.42 2.64 -6.70
N SER A 516 0.91 2.21 -7.85
CA SER A 516 1.63 1.23 -8.68
C SER A 516 2.99 1.73 -9.17
N GLN A 517 3.12 3.05 -9.43
CA GLN A 517 4.40 3.64 -9.79
C GLN A 517 5.33 3.76 -8.58
N VAL A 518 4.79 4.17 -7.42
CA VAL A 518 5.55 4.18 -6.16
C VAL A 518 6.09 2.78 -5.85
N ILE A 519 5.26 1.74 -5.90
CA ILE A 519 5.70 0.37 -5.64
C ILE A 519 6.85 -0.04 -6.56
N HIS A 520 6.81 0.35 -7.83
CA HIS A 520 7.89 0.06 -8.76
C HIS A 520 9.20 0.74 -8.34
N GLU A 521 9.16 2.05 -8.05
CA GLU A 521 10.33 2.82 -7.59
C GLU A 521 10.94 2.25 -6.30
N ILE A 522 10.11 1.90 -5.31
CA ILE A 522 10.59 1.32 -4.05
C ILE A 522 11.21 -0.06 -4.29
N VAL A 523 10.57 -0.91 -5.09
CA VAL A 523 11.09 -2.24 -5.41
C VAL A 523 12.43 -2.15 -6.14
N ASP A 524 12.56 -1.22 -7.09
CA ASP A 524 13.81 -1.03 -7.82
C ASP A 524 14.94 -0.59 -6.87
N LEU A 525 14.66 0.33 -5.95
CA LEU A 525 15.61 0.72 -4.89
C LEU A 525 15.97 -0.44 -3.96
N MET A 526 14.98 -1.22 -3.50
CA MET A 526 15.21 -2.39 -2.65
C MET A 526 16.12 -3.41 -3.32
N ILE A 527 15.90 -3.70 -4.60
CA ILE A 527 16.70 -4.68 -5.34
C ILE A 527 18.09 -4.13 -5.65
N HIS A 528 18.20 -2.85 -6.00
CA HIS A 528 19.47 -2.19 -6.30
C HIS A 528 20.40 -2.17 -5.08
N TYR A 529 19.88 -1.72 -3.93
CA TYR A 529 20.66 -1.58 -2.70
C TYR A 529 20.67 -2.84 -1.81
N GLN A 530 19.87 -3.86 -2.14
CA GLN A 530 19.58 -4.99 -1.25
C GLN A 530 19.07 -4.55 0.13
N ALA A 531 18.32 -3.44 0.15
CA ALA A 531 17.96 -2.71 1.36
C ALA A 531 16.74 -3.29 2.07
N ILE A 532 16.66 -3.03 3.38
CA ILE A 532 15.39 -3.12 4.11
C ILE A 532 14.55 -1.85 3.89
N VAL A 533 13.25 -1.94 4.13
CA VAL A 533 12.35 -0.77 4.11
C VAL A 533 11.73 -0.58 5.49
N VAL A 534 11.68 0.67 5.93
CA VAL A 534 11.15 1.06 7.23
C VAL A 534 9.99 2.02 7.05
N LEU A 535 8.88 1.69 7.69
CA LEU A 535 7.59 2.36 7.60
C LEU A 535 7.13 2.83 8.98
N GLU A 536 6.28 3.85 9.02
CA GLU A 536 5.59 4.23 10.26
C GLU A 536 4.63 3.12 10.74
N ASN A 537 4.70 2.75 12.02
CA ASN A 537 3.71 1.91 12.68
C ASN A 537 2.47 2.73 13.06
N LEU A 538 1.41 2.58 12.28
CA LEU A 538 0.16 3.28 12.51
C LEU A 538 -0.78 2.49 13.42
N ASN A 539 -0.55 2.58 14.73
CA ASN A 539 -1.52 2.12 15.73
C ASN A 539 -2.90 2.79 15.48
N PHE A 540 -3.98 2.01 15.67
CA PHE A 540 -5.36 2.37 15.31
C PHE A 540 -5.84 3.72 15.87
N GLY A 541 -5.29 4.20 16.99
CA GLY A 541 -5.68 5.47 17.65
C GLY A 541 -5.12 6.75 17.02
N PHE A 542 -3.94 6.71 16.36
CA PHE A 542 -3.38 7.88 15.65
C PHE A 542 -4.14 8.18 14.35
N LYS A 543 -4.92 7.20 13.86
CA LYS A 543 -5.70 7.24 12.61
C LYS A 543 -7.04 8.00 12.72
N SER A 544 -7.38 8.62 13.85
CA SER A 544 -8.67 9.31 14.06
C SER A 544 -8.57 10.85 14.11
N LYS A 545 -7.39 11.44 14.32
CA LYS A 545 -7.24 12.87 14.63
C LYS A 545 -6.80 13.78 13.48
N ARG A 546 -6.32 13.27 12.34
CA ARG A 546 -6.06 14.09 11.14
C ARG A 546 -7.25 14.04 10.19
N THR A 547 -7.84 15.21 9.96
CA THR A 547 -8.97 15.49 9.08
C THR A 547 -8.56 15.35 7.62
N GLY A 548 -8.73 14.14 7.07
CA GLY A 548 -8.55 13.86 5.65
C GLY A 548 -8.80 12.38 5.35
N ILE A 549 -10.07 11.98 5.17
CA ILE A 549 -10.45 10.59 4.82
C ILE A 549 -9.68 10.08 3.57
N ALA A 550 -9.20 10.99 2.72
CA ALA A 550 -8.45 10.68 1.51
C ALA A 550 -7.01 10.19 1.75
N GLU A 551 -6.25 10.76 2.69
CA GLU A 551 -4.83 10.45 2.91
C GLU A 551 -4.64 9.12 3.65
N LYS A 552 -5.48 8.87 4.67
CA LYS A 552 -5.49 7.61 5.45
C LYS A 552 -5.65 6.35 4.57
N ALA A 553 -6.46 6.44 3.51
CA ALA A 553 -6.71 5.32 2.61
C ALA A 553 -5.55 5.05 1.64
N VAL A 554 -4.76 6.07 1.27
CA VAL A 554 -3.64 5.92 0.33
C VAL A 554 -2.52 5.12 0.99
N TYR A 555 -2.16 5.44 2.24
CA TYR A 555 -1.02 4.81 2.90
C TYR A 555 -1.27 3.35 3.31
N GLN A 556 -2.44 3.04 3.90
CA GLN A 556 -2.77 1.64 4.21
C GLN A 556 -2.87 0.79 2.93
N GLN A 557 -3.34 1.39 1.84
CA GLN A 557 -3.38 0.72 0.55
C GLN A 557 -1.96 0.55 -0.04
N PHE A 558 -1.08 1.53 0.13
CA PHE A 558 0.33 1.46 -0.21
C PHE A 558 1.03 0.31 0.52
N GLU A 559 0.93 0.25 1.86
CA GLU A 559 1.52 -0.83 2.68
C GLU A 559 1.05 -2.20 2.17
N LYS A 560 -0.25 -2.37 1.97
CA LYS A 560 -0.80 -3.63 1.46
C LYS A 560 -0.23 -3.96 0.08
N MET A 561 -0.21 -2.99 -0.84
CA MET A 561 0.29 -3.20 -2.21
C MET A 561 1.78 -3.53 -2.23
N LEU A 562 2.58 -2.94 -1.34
CA LEU A 562 4.00 -3.24 -1.20
C LEU A 562 4.22 -4.65 -0.67
N ILE A 563 3.52 -5.03 0.41
CA ILE A 563 3.58 -6.41 0.95
C ILE A 563 3.14 -7.42 -0.09
N ASP A 564 1.97 -7.22 -0.72
CA ASP A 564 1.44 -8.12 -1.74
C ASP A 564 2.43 -8.28 -2.91
N LYS A 565 3.10 -7.19 -3.33
CA LYS A 565 4.11 -7.23 -4.39
C LYS A 565 5.37 -7.98 -3.95
N LEU A 566 5.83 -7.80 -2.72
CA LEU A 566 7.04 -8.44 -2.18
C LEU A 566 6.80 -9.89 -1.71
N ASN A 567 5.55 -10.31 -1.52
CA ASN A 567 5.18 -11.71 -1.23
C ASN A 567 5.53 -12.62 -2.43
N CYS A 568 5.45 -12.07 -3.65
CA CYS A 568 5.84 -12.72 -4.89
C CYS A 568 6.30 -11.67 -5.93
N LEU A 569 7.58 -11.32 -5.88
CA LEU A 569 8.19 -10.30 -6.72
C LEU A 569 8.84 -10.93 -7.96
N VAL A 570 8.26 -10.65 -9.12
CA VAL A 570 8.85 -10.91 -10.44
C VAL A 570 9.26 -9.60 -11.09
N LEU A 571 10.49 -9.57 -11.62
CA LEU A 571 11.10 -8.50 -12.39
C LEU A 571 11.05 -8.91 -13.87
N LYS A 572 10.32 -8.16 -14.69
CA LYS A 572 9.97 -8.55 -16.06
C LYS A 572 11.18 -8.70 -17.01
N ASP A 573 12.29 -8.06 -16.65
CA ASP A 573 13.51 -8.01 -17.47
C ASP A 573 14.50 -9.13 -17.10
N TYR A 574 14.21 -9.91 -16.07
CA TYR A 574 15.08 -10.99 -15.62
C TYR A 574 14.78 -12.27 -16.42
N PRO A 575 15.81 -13.06 -16.77
CA PRO A 575 15.63 -14.38 -17.34
C PRO A 575 14.75 -15.26 -16.43
N ALA A 576 13.92 -16.11 -17.02
CA ALA A 576 12.90 -16.88 -16.30
C ALA A 576 13.45 -17.69 -15.11
N GLU A 577 14.62 -18.30 -15.28
CA GLU A 577 15.27 -19.17 -14.29
C GLU A 577 16.12 -18.43 -13.25
N LYS A 578 16.46 -17.15 -13.44
CA LYS A 578 17.22 -16.41 -12.43
C LYS A 578 16.31 -16.03 -11.26
N VAL A 579 16.89 -15.87 -10.07
CA VAL A 579 16.16 -15.33 -8.91
C VAL A 579 15.64 -13.93 -9.26
N GLY A 580 14.36 -13.68 -9.04
CA GLY A 580 13.63 -12.50 -9.52
C GLY A 580 12.96 -12.67 -10.87
N GLY A 581 13.32 -13.71 -11.64
CA GLY A 581 12.63 -14.15 -12.85
C GLY A 581 11.29 -14.82 -12.55
N VAL A 582 10.54 -15.14 -13.62
CA VAL A 582 9.15 -15.62 -13.47
C VAL A 582 9.04 -17.01 -12.81
N LEU A 583 10.04 -17.87 -12.97
CA LEU A 583 10.04 -19.22 -12.38
C LEU A 583 10.70 -19.28 -11.00
N ASN A 584 11.46 -18.24 -10.64
CA ASN A 584 12.08 -18.09 -9.32
C ASN A 584 11.82 -16.68 -8.73
N PRO A 585 10.56 -16.32 -8.43
CA PRO A 585 10.22 -15.02 -7.86
C PRO A 585 10.93 -14.75 -6.52
N TYR A 586 11.30 -13.50 -6.26
CA TYR A 586 11.70 -13.08 -4.91
C TYR A 586 10.50 -13.18 -3.94
N GLN A 587 10.81 -13.53 -2.69
CA GLN A 587 9.88 -13.47 -1.55
C GLN A 587 10.58 -12.71 -0.43
N LEU A 588 10.28 -11.42 -0.27
CA LEU A 588 10.97 -10.52 0.68
C LEU A 588 10.09 -10.12 1.87
N THR A 589 8.82 -10.53 1.87
CA THR A 589 7.86 -10.29 2.96
C THR A 589 7.22 -11.58 3.40
N ASP A 590 6.83 -11.62 4.68
CA ASP A 590 6.09 -12.76 5.22
C ASP A 590 4.68 -12.82 4.60
N GLN A 591 4.05 -14.00 4.65
CA GLN A 591 2.72 -14.21 4.06
C GLN A 591 1.70 -13.25 4.69
N PHE A 592 1.12 -12.37 3.87
CA PHE A 592 0.12 -11.42 4.37
C PHE A 592 -1.19 -12.13 4.75
N THR A 593 -1.66 -11.91 5.98
CA THR A 593 -2.95 -12.42 6.46
C THR A 593 -3.93 -11.29 6.72
N SER A 594 -3.61 -10.40 7.66
CA SER A 594 -4.33 -9.15 7.90
C SER A 594 -3.44 -8.17 8.66
N PHE A 595 -3.73 -6.88 8.55
CA PHE A 595 -3.05 -5.85 9.35
C PHE A 595 -3.15 -6.09 10.86
N ALA A 596 -4.24 -6.70 11.35
CA ALA A 596 -4.43 -6.97 12.77
C ALA A 596 -3.51 -8.09 13.30
N LYS A 597 -3.07 -9.00 12.42
CA LYS A 597 -2.14 -10.08 12.76
C LYS A 597 -0.69 -9.76 12.41
N MET A 598 -0.43 -8.57 11.88
CA MET A 598 0.91 -8.11 11.55
C MET A 598 1.59 -7.54 12.78
N GLY A 599 2.81 -8.00 13.06
CA GLY A 599 3.67 -7.41 14.08
C GLY A 599 4.43 -6.19 13.55
N THR A 600 5.55 -5.89 14.18
CA THR A 600 6.45 -4.79 13.77
C THR A 600 7.41 -5.17 12.63
N GLN A 601 7.35 -6.41 12.14
CA GLN A 601 8.21 -6.90 11.05
C GLN A 601 7.42 -7.86 10.13
N SER A 602 7.57 -7.67 8.82
CA SER A 602 7.17 -8.62 7.78
C SER A 602 8.34 -8.78 6.80
N GLY A 603 9.20 -9.76 7.06
CA GLY A 603 10.43 -9.95 6.29
C GLY A 603 11.35 -8.73 6.33
N PHE A 604 11.62 -8.18 5.14
CA PHE A 604 12.44 -6.98 4.92
C PHE A 604 11.69 -5.65 5.16
N LEU A 605 10.41 -5.70 5.55
CA LEU A 605 9.65 -4.52 5.97
C LEU A 605 9.57 -4.42 7.49
N PHE A 606 9.93 -3.26 8.01
CA PHE A 606 9.93 -2.94 9.44
C PHE A 606 8.98 -1.77 9.74
N TYR A 607 8.32 -1.81 10.90
CA TYR A 607 7.36 -0.79 11.32
C TYR A 607 7.80 -0.15 12.64
N VAL A 608 8.09 1.14 12.62
CA VAL A 608 8.64 1.91 13.75
C VAL A 608 7.69 3.01 14.24
N PRO A 609 7.71 3.39 15.53
CA PRO A 609 6.84 4.47 16.01
C PRO A 609 7.16 5.82 15.36
N ALA A 610 6.13 6.55 14.93
CA ALA A 610 6.22 7.90 14.35
C ALA A 610 6.73 9.03 15.28
N PRO A 611 6.50 9.03 16.61
CA PRO A 611 6.93 10.15 17.45
C PRO A 611 8.44 10.45 17.35
N TYR A 612 8.79 11.73 17.35
CA TYR A 612 10.18 12.22 17.34
C TYR A 612 11.01 11.84 16.08
N THR A 613 10.38 11.84 14.90
CA THR A 613 11.07 11.64 13.61
C THR A 613 11.17 12.92 12.79
N SER A 614 10.13 13.76 12.72
CA SER A 614 10.21 15.03 11.96
C SER A 614 10.69 16.23 12.80
N LYS A 615 10.30 16.31 14.08
CA LYS A 615 10.65 17.41 14.99
C LYS A 615 11.83 17.02 15.88
N ILE A 616 12.95 16.74 15.23
CA ILE A 616 14.22 16.35 15.84
C ILE A 616 15.35 16.91 14.97
N ASP A 617 16.42 17.36 15.60
CA ASP A 617 17.61 17.84 14.92
C ASP A 617 18.42 16.65 14.33
N PRO A 618 18.66 16.60 13.00
CA PRO A 618 19.47 15.56 12.39
C PRO A 618 20.96 15.61 12.77
N LEU A 619 21.48 16.72 13.28
CA LEU A 619 22.89 16.80 13.70
C LEU A 619 23.11 16.30 15.11
N THR A 620 22.19 16.56 16.03
CA THR A 620 22.40 16.32 17.48
C THR A 620 21.42 15.34 18.10
N GLY A 621 20.28 15.07 17.46
CA GLY A 621 19.18 14.33 18.08
C GLY A 621 18.36 15.15 19.09
N PHE A 622 18.59 16.46 19.18
CA PHE A 622 17.82 17.35 20.05
C PHE A 622 16.33 17.38 19.69
N VAL A 623 15.49 17.42 20.72
CA VAL A 623 14.04 17.64 20.62
C VAL A 623 13.62 18.64 21.68
N ASP A 624 12.59 19.44 21.40
CA ASP A 624 11.99 20.32 22.42
C ASP A 624 11.52 19.50 23.63
N PRO A 625 12.14 19.64 24.83
CA PRO A 625 11.83 18.80 25.97
C PRO A 625 10.54 19.22 26.69
N PHE A 626 9.99 20.39 26.38
CA PHE A 626 8.92 20.99 27.17
C PHE A 626 7.51 20.62 26.68
N VAL A 627 6.57 20.61 27.62
CA VAL A 627 5.14 20.44 27.40
C VAL A 627 4.48 21.79 27.60
N TRP A 628 4.47 22.64 26.57
CA TRP A 628 4.01 24.04 26.64
C TRP A 628 2.64 24.32 27.28
N LYS A 629 1.77 23.31 27.42
CA LYS A 629 0.48 23.44 28.13
C LYS A 629 0.63 23.58 29.65
N THR A 630 1.75 23.15 30.23
CA THR A 630 2.03 23.28 31.66
C THR A 630 2.51 24.69 32.03
N ILE A 631 3.05 25.42 31.05
CA ILE A 631 3.50 26.82 31.16
C ILE A 631 2.35 27.73 30.71
N LYS A 632 1.45 28.06 31.63
CA LYS A 632 0.11 28.60 31.31
C LYS A 632 -0.25 29.92 32.00
N ASN A 633 0.48 30.29 33.05
CA ASN A 633 0.23 31.50 33.84
C ASN A 633 1.56 32.14 34.26
N HIS A 634 1.49 33.35 34.82
CA HIS A 634 2.66 34.14 35.22
C HIS A 634 3.63 33.38 36.12
N GLU A 635 3.15 32.78 37.22
CA GLU A 635 4.00 32.02 38.15
C GLU A 635 4.68 30.83 37.48
N SER A 636 3.95 30.06 36.65
CA SER A 636 4.55 28.96 35.90
C SER A 636 5.60 29.43 34.89
N ARG A 637 5.46 30.66 34.35
CA ARG A 637 6.44 31.27 33.44
C ARG A 637 7.70 31.71 34.18
N LYS A 638 7.58 32.30 35.36
CA LYS A 638 8.73 32.63 36.22
C LYS A 638 9.51 31.38 36.61
N HIS A 639 8.83 30.37 37.15
CA HIS A 639 9.48 29.10 37.51
C HIS A 639 10.14 28.40 36.33
N PHE A 640 9.55 28.53 35.14
CA PHE A 640 10.18 28.03 33.92
C PHE A 640 11.50 28.76 33.61
N LEU A 641 11.51 30.09 33.68
CA LEU A 641 12.73 30.89 33.45
C LEU A 641 13.79 30.64 34.53
N GLU A 642 13.40 30.47 35.80
CA GLU A 642 14.29 30.14 36.93
C GLU A 642 15.01 28.79 36.75
N GLY A 643 14.45 27.87 35.96
CA GLY A 643 15.03 26.55 35.73
C GLY A 643 16.14 26.50 34.68
N PHE A 644 16.52 27.62 34.06
CA PHE A 644 17.66 27.74 33.17
C PHE A 644 18.88 28.29 33.93
N ASP A 645 20.08 27.86 33.58
CA ASP A 645 21.30 28.28 34.28
C ASP A 645 21.64 29.75 33.93
N PHE A 646 21.56 30.11 32.66
CA PHE A 646 21.72 31.48 32.19
C PHE A 646 21.12 31.70 30.80
N LEU A 647 20.82 32.97 30.51
CA LEU A 647 20.65 33.51 29.17
C LEU A 647 21.64 34.67 29.04
N HIS A 648 22.55 34.63 28.06
CA HIS A 648 23.49 35.74 27.84
C HIS A 648 23.73 35.99 26.35
N TYR A 649 24.28 37.16 26.02
CA TYR A 649 24.65 37.52 24.67
C TYR A 649 26.13 37.20 24.40
N ASP A 650 26.42 36.45 23.35
CA ASP A 650 27.78 36.26 22.88
C ASP A 650 28.16 37.39 21.92
N VAL A 651 29.04 38.28 22.39
CA VAL A 651 29.52 39.43 21.61
C VAL A 651 30.27 39.00 20.34
N LYS A 652 30.88 37.81 20.32
CA LYS A 652 31.70 37.36 19.18
C LYS A 652 30.82 36.94 18.01
N THR A 653 29.77 36.17 18.27
CA THR A 653 28.89 35.64 17.22
C THR A 653 27.67 36.53 16.99
N GLY A 654 27.25 37.26 18.03
CA GLY A 654 26.01 38.02 18.05
C GLY A 654 24.77 37.18 18.38
N ASP A 655 24.96 35.96 18.89
CA ASP A 655 23.87 35.09 19.32
C ASP A 655 23.51 35.33 20.80
N PHE A 656 22.35 34.82 21.23
CA PHE A 656 22.11 34.57 22.65
C PHE A 656 22.15 33.07 22.96
N ILE A 657 22.79 32.72 24.08
CA ILE A 657 22.90 31.34 24.56
C ILE A 657 22.08 31.18 25.83
N LEU A 658 21.13 30.23 25.79
CA LEU A 658 20.28 29.81 26.90
C LEU A 658 20.71 28.40 27.34
N HIS A 659 21.43 28.30 28.44
CA HIS A 659 21.91 27.01 28.94
C HIS A 659 20.84 26.30 29.78
N PHE A 660 20.54 25.06 29.41
CA PHE A 660 19.51 24.24 30.07
C PHE A 660 20.04 22.87 30.49
N LYS A 661 19.97 22.56 31.79
CA LYS A 661 20.25 21.22 32.31
C LYS A 661 19.00 20.35 32.31
N MET A 662 19.09 19.13 31.78
CA MET A 662 17.95 18.22 31.64
C MET A 662 17.34 17.76 32.98
N ASN A 663 18.06 17.92 34.10
CA ASN A 663 17.54 17.65 35.45
C ASN A 663 16.81 18.85 36.10
N ARG A 664 16.59 19.95 35.36
CA ARG A 664 15.80 21.12 35.77
C ARG A 664 14.45 21.17 35.06
N ASN A 665 13.53 22.03 35.51
CA ASN A 665 12.22 22.21 34.88
C ASN A 665 11.41 20.91 34.69
N LEU A 666 11.60 19.89 35.54
CA LEU A 666 11.02 18.55 35.36
C LEU A 666 9.48 18.55 35.28
N SER A 667 8.82 19.45 36.02
CA SER A 667 7.37 19.65 35.97
C SER A 667 6.86 20.17 34.62
N PHE A 668 7.73 20.79 33.82
CA PHE A 668 7.43 21.30 32.49
C PHE A 668 7.87 20.36 31.37
N GLN A 669 8.61 19.29 31.69
CA GLN A 669 9.15 18.38 30.70
C GLN A 669 8.19 17.25 30.30
N ARG A 670 8.48 16.65 29.14
CA ARG A 670 7.78 15.47 28.60
C ARG A 670 8.22 14.13 29.23
N GLY A 671 9.12 14.16 30.22
CA GLY A 671 9.65 12.96 30.88
C GLY A 671 10.60 12.14 30.00
N LEU A 672 11.31 12.78 29.08
CA LEU A 672 12.30 12.15 28.19
C LEU A 672 13.65 12.86 28.36
N PRO A 673 14.51 12.42 29.30
CA PRO A 673 15.80 13.08 29.53
C PRO A 673 16.77 12.94 28.35
N GLY A 674 16.59 11.98 27.44
CA GLY A 674 17.55 11.72 26.36
C GLY A 674 18.86 11.15 26.90
N PHE A 675 19.98 11.43 26.22
CA PHE A 675 21.34 11.08 26.63
C PHE A 675 22.11 12.27 27.21
N MET A 676 21.96 13.45 26.60
CA MET A 676 22.76 14.63 26.95
C MET A 676 22.32 15.24 28.29
N PRO A 677 23.27 15.61 29.18
CA PRO A 677 22.94 16.17 30.50
C PRO A 677 22.46 17.63 30.45
N ALA A 678 22.85 18.36 29.40
CA ALA A 678 22.52 19.77 29.21
C ALA A 678 22.53 20.13 27.72
N TRP A 679 21.92 21.28 27.39
CA TRP A 679 21.84 21.83 26.04
C TRP A 679 22.05 23.34 26.07
N ASP A 680 22.84 23.84 25.12
CA ASP A 680 22.95 25.26 24.82
C ASP A 680 21.97 25.62 23.71
N ILE A 681 20.85 26.24 24.10
CA ILE A 681 19.81 26.70 23.18
C ILE A 681 20.23 28.07 22.64
N VAL A 682 20.30 28.19 21.32
CA VAL A 682 20.84 29.35 20.62
C VAL A 682 19.73 30.17 19.96
N PHE A 683 19.70 31.45 20.27
CA PHE A 683 19.01 32.47 19.49
C PHE A 683 19.97 32.95 18.43
N GLU A 684 19.93 32.31 17.26
CA GLU A 684 20.80 32.67 16.15
C GLU A 684 20.62 34.15 15.76
N LYS A 685 21.73 34.85 15.60
CA LYS A 685 21.76 36.17 14.99
C LYS A 685 21.01 36.13 13.66
N ASN A 686 20.03 37.02 13.49
CA ASN A 686 19.17 37.02 12.30
C ASN A 686 19.86 37.68 11.10
N GLU A 687 20.86 37.01 10.53
CA GLU A 687 21.62 37.45 9.37
C GLU A 687 21.24 36.70 8.08
N THR A 688 21.60 37.28 6.94
CA THR A 688 21.36 36.66 5.63
C THR A 688 22.36 35.54 5.38
N GLN A 689 21.85 34.35 5.08
CA GLN A 689 22.57 33.17 4.65
C GLN A 689 22.15 32.82 3.22
N PHE A 690 22.91 31.95 2.55
CA PHE A 690 22.63 31.54 1.17
C PHE A 690 22.61 30.01 1.07
N ASP A 691 21.66 29.48 0.30
CA ASP A 691 21.60 28.06 -0.02
C ASP A 691 22.66 27.67 -1.07
N ALA A 692 22.78 26.36 -1.36
CA ALA A 692 23.70 25.84 -2.37
C ALA A 692 23.48 26.40 -3.81
N LYS A 693 22.34 27.05 -4.08
CA LYS A 693 22.00 27.68 -5.36
C LYS A 693 22.10 29.21 -5.32
N GLY A 694 22.50 29.80 -4.19
CA GLY A 694 22.60 31.25 -3.98
C GLY A 694 21.27 31.93 -3.62
N THR A 695 20.22 31.19 -3.24
CA THR A 695 18.96 31.77 -2.75
C THR A 695 19.18 32.27 -1.32
N PRO A 696 18.87 33.54 -1.01
CA PRO A 696 19.05 34.07 0.34
C PRO A 696 17.93 33.58 1.28
N PHE A 697 18.28 33.39 2.55
CA PHE A 697 17.35 33.18 3.65
C PHE A 697 17.89 33.80 4.95
N ILE A 698 17.06 33.96 5.98
CA ILE A 698 17.48 34.56 7.26
C ILE A 698 17.68 33.47 8.32
N ALA A 699 18.86 33.43 8.94
CA ALA A 699 19.21 32.56 10.05
C ALA A 699 18.28 32.80 11.26
N GLY A 700 17.97 31.73 12.00
CA GLY A 700 17.05 31.81 13.16
C GLY A 700 15.59 32.21 12.87
N LYS A 701 15.18 32.43 11.61
CA LYS A 701 13.78 32.78 11.26
C LYS A 701 12.82 31.70 11.80
N ARG A 702 11.68 32.12 12.35
CA ARG A 702 10.56 31.25 12.75
C ARG A 702 9.28 31.67 12.05
N ILE A 703 8.41 30.71 11.78
CA ILE A 703 7.07 30.93 11.23
C ILE A 703 6.06 30.62 12.33
N VAL A 704 5.38 31.64 12.84
CA VAL A 704 4.50 31.52 14.01
C VAL A 704 3.06 31.93 13.66
N PRO A 705 2.04 31.31 14.30
CA PRO A 705 0.65 31.66 14.06
C PRO A 705 0.34 33.10 14.52
N VAL A 706 -0.48 33.81 13.74
CA VAL A 706 -1.03 35.11 14.13
C VAL A 706 -2.29 34.88 14.97
N ILE A 707 -2.21 35.29 16.25
CA ILE A 707 -3.29 35.14 17.22
C ILE A 707 -3.89 36.51 17.50
N GLU A 708 -5.18 36.65 17.26
CA GLU A 708 -5.98 37.85 17.59
C GLU A 708 -7.15 37.40 18.47
N ASN A 709 -7.44 38.11 19.56
CA ASN A 709 -8.52 37.78 20.51
C ASN A 709 -8.51 36.31 20.97
N HIS A 710 -7.32 35.78 21.29
CA HIS A 710 -7.07 34.38 21.69
C HIS A 710 -7.47 33.32 20.65
N ARG A 711 -7.67 33.71 19.38
CA ARG A 711 -7.99 32.79 18.29
C ARG A 711 -6.94 32.87 17.18
N PHE A 712 -6.62 31.72 16.61
CA PHE A 712 -5.80 31.66 15.42
C PHE A 712 -6.55 32.27 14.24
N THR A 713 -5.94 33.24 13.58
CA THR A 713 -6.57 34.00 12.48
C THR A 713 -6.52 33.27 11.13
N GLY A 714 -5.92 32.07 11.09
CA GLY A 714 -5.62 31.36 9.83
C GLY A 714 -4.36 31.87 9.13
N ARG A 715 -3.70 32.90 9.66
CA ARG A 715 -2.51 33.53 9.08
C ARG A 715 -1.25 33.23 9.88
N TYR A 716 -0.12 33.16 9.19
CA TYR A 716 1.20 33.01 9.80
C TYR A 716 2.01 34.29 9.58
N ARG A 717 2.97 34.55 10.47
CA ARG A 717 3.95 35.62 10.34
C ARG A 717 5.37 35.09 10.54
N ASP A 718 6.32 35.76 9.91
CA ASP A 718 7.74 35.56 10.19
C ASP A 718 8.10 36.24 11.53
N LEU A 719 8.98 35.61 12.28
CA LEU A 719 9.50 36.08 13.57
C LEU A 719 11.02 35.89 13.59
N TYR A 720 11.73 36.87 14.16
CA TYR A 720 13.19 36.91 14.24
C TYR A 720 13.60 36.96 15.72
N PRO A 721 13.75 35.80 16.40
CA PRO A 721 13.78 35.76 17.86
C PRO A 721 14.95 36.54 18.50
N ALA A 722 16.13 36.59 17.88
CA ALA A 722 17.27 37.33 18.42
C ALA A 722 17.03 38.85 18.33
N ASN A 723 16.51 39.33 17.19
CA ASN A 723 16.17 40.76 17.03
C ASN A 723 15.04 41.20 17.97
N GLU A 724 14.02 40.35 18.15
CA GLU A 724 12.91 40.61 19.08
C GLU A 724 13.37 40.58 20.54
N LEU A 725 14.33 39.72 20.88
CA LEU A 725 14.95 39.71 22.20
C LEU A 725 15.77 40.98 22.44
N ILE A 726 16.55 41.44 21.45
CA ILE A 726 17.26 42.72 21.52
C ILE A 726 16.28 43.87 21.78
N ALA A 727 15.19 43.94 21.01
CA ALA A 727 14.17 44.97 21.17
C ALA A 727 13.53 44.94 22.57
N LEU A 728 13.20 43.75 23.08
CA LEU A 728 12.65 43.58 24.44
C LEU A 728 13.64 44.08 25.51
N LEU A 729 14.92 43.74 25.39
CA LEU A 729 15.93 44.13 26.38
C LEU A 729 16.23 45.63 26.33
N GLU A 730 16.27 46.22 25.14
CA GLU A 730 16.41 47.68 24.95
C GLU A 730 15.19 48.44 25.49
N GLU A 731 13.96 47.94 25.26
CA GLU A 731 12.73 48.51 25.84
C GLU A 731 12.75 48.53 27.37
N LYS A 732 13.27 47.47 28.00
CA LYS A 732 13.38 47.36 29.47
C LYS A 732 14.65 47.96 30.05
N GLY A 733 15.54 48.52 29.23
CA GLY A 733 16.82 49.07 29.67
C GLY A 733 17.76 48.03 30.30
N ILE A 734 17.61 46.75 29.94
CA ILE A 734 18.43 45.66 30.47
C ILE A 734 19.74 45.60 29.70
N VAL A 735 20.87 45.80 30.38
CA VAL A 735 22.21 45.66 29.78
C VAL A 735 22.48 44.19 29.45
N PHE A 736 22.77 43.88 28.19
CA PHE A 736 23.08 42.52 27.72
C PHE A 736 24.39 42.40 26.93
N ARG A 737 24.88 43.50 26.32
CA ARG A 737 26.08 43.50 25.46
C ARG A 737 27.39 43.26 26.21
N ASP A 738 27.35 43.21 27.54
CA ASP A 738 28.46 42.87 28.43
C ASP A 738 28.60 41.34 28.65
N GLY A 739 27.69 40.54 28.10
CA GLY A 739 27.69 39.08 28.25
C GLY A 739 27.21 38.58 29.61
N SER A 740 26.60 39.46 30.42
CA SER A 740 26.04 39.10 31.73
C SER A 740 24.75 38.27 31.62
N ASN A 741 24.39 37.57 32.69
CA ASN A 741 23.16 36.77 32.73
C ASN A 741 21.92 37.68 32.76
N ILE A 742 21.00 37.46 31.82
CA ILE A 742 19.81 38.27 31.55
C ILE A 742 18.62 37.79 32.39
N LEU A 743 18.53 36.50 32.70
CA LEU A 743 17.35 35.93 33.38
C LEU A 743 17.09 36.55 34.76
N PRO A 744 18.10 36.74 35.64
CA PRO A 744 17.86 37.37 36.94
C PRO A 744 17.31 38.80 36.80
N LYS A 745 17.82 39.57 35.82
CA LYS A 745 17.38 40.95 35.56
C LYS A 745 15.92 41.01 35.12
N LEU A 746 15.48 40.06 34.29
CA LEU A 746 14.08 39.93 33.87
C LEU A 746 13.17 39.50 35.03
N LEU A 747 13.64 38.56 35.86
CA LEU A 747 12.88 38.02 36.99
C LEU A 747 12.74 39.04 38.14
N GLU A 748 13.79 39.80 38.43
CA GLU A 748 13.79 40.86 39.45
C GLU A 748 12.92 42.05 39.06
N ASN A 749 12.79 42.35 37.75
CA ASN A 749 11.89 43.38 37.24
C ASN A 749 10.41 42.99 37.35
N ASP A 750 10.10 41.68 37.32
CA ASP A 750 8.78 41.05 37.40
C ASP A 750 7.70 41.66 36.47
N ASP A 751 8.09 42.20 35.31
CA ASP A 751 7.16 42.64 34.28
C ASP A 751 6.54 41.42 33.59
N SER A 752 5.25 41.19 33.88
CA SER A 752 4.49 40.07 33.33
C SER A 752 4.43 40.02 31.80
N HIS A 753 4.44 41.17 31.12
CA HIS A 753 4.44 41.23 29.66
C HIS A 753 5.81 40.86 29.09
N ALA A 754 6.90 41.33 29.71
CA ALA A 754 8.25 40.95 29.32
C ALA A 754 8.51 39.46 29.54
N ILE A 755 8.09 38.92 30.68
CA ILE A 755 8.22 37.49 31.01
C ILE A 755 7.41 36.62 30.05
N ASP A 756 6.16 37.00 29.73
CA ASP A 756 5.36 36.28 28.73
C ASP A 756 6.03 36.30 27.35
N THR A 757 6.55 37.46 26.94
CA THR A 757 7.27 37.63 25.68
C THR A 757 8.53 36.77 25.64
N MET A 758 9.36 36.80 26.69
CA MET A 758 10.57 35.98 26.80
C MET A 758 10.25 34.48 26.65
N VAL A 759 9.22 33.98 27.35
CA VAL A 759 8.80 32.58 27.24
C VAL A 759 8.27 32.26 25.83
N ALA A 760 7.51 33.17 25.21
CA ALA A 760 7.05 33.02 23.84
C ALA A 760 8.20 32.98 22.81
N LEU A 761 9.26 33.77 23.04
CA LEU A 761 10.47 33.75 22.22
C LEU A 761 11.24 32.43 22.40
N ILE A 762 11.45 31.94 23.62
CA ILE A 762 12.07 30.63 23.88
C ILE A 762 11.28 29.52 23.17
N ARG A 763 9.95 29.55 23.29
CA ARG A 763 9.07 28.61 22.58
C ARG A 763 9.25 28.67 21.08
N SER A 764 9.39 29.86 20.53
CA SER A 764 9.56 30.07 19.09
C SER A 764 10.92 29.55 18.63
N VAL A 765 12.00 29.83 19.36
CA VAL A 765 13.34 29.28 19.07
C VAL A 765 13.32 27.75 19.03
N LEU A 766 12.70 27.11 20.04
CA LEU A 766 12.56 25.65 20.13
C LEU A 766 11.64 25.04 19.05
N GLN A 767 10.84 25.86 18.35
CA GLN A 767 10.04 25.41 17.22
C GLN A 767 10.93 25.23 15.97
N MET A 768 11.61 24.08 15.90
CA MET A 768 12.53 23.81 14.79
C MET A 768 11.86 23.62 13.42
N ARG A 769 10.67 22.98 13.38
CA ARG A 769 9.89 22.83 12.14
C ARG A 769 9.06 24.07 11.89
N ASN A 770 9.28 24.72 10.76
CA ASN A 770 8.62 25.96 10.38
C ASN A 770 8.01 25.81 8.99
N SER A 771 6.70 26.02 8.87
CA SER A 771 5.96 25.72 7.64
C SER A 771 4.96 26.81 7.31
N ASN A 772 4.96 27.28 6.06
CA ASN A 772 3.92 28.16 5.49
C ASN A 772 3.54 27.69 4.09
N ALA A 773 2.28 27.28 3.89
CA ALA A 773 1.83 26.73 2.62
C ALA A 773 1.77 27.78 1.51
N ALA A 774 1.59 29.06 1.86
CA ALA A 774 1.53 30.16 0.89
C ALA A 774 2.89 30.48 0.27
N THR A 775 3.97 30.35 1.05
CA THR A 775 5.35 30.59 0.57
C THR A 775 6.03 29.30 0.08
N GLY A 776 5.48 28.13 0.41
CA GLY A 776 6.09 26.84 0.10
C GLY A 776 7.17 26.41 1.10
N GLU A 777 7.45 27.20 2.15
CA GLU A 777 8.44 26.87 3.17
C GLU A 777 7.96 25.73 4.08
N ASP A 778 8.83 24.74 4.33
CA ASP A 778 8.66 23.67 5.34
C ASP A 778 10.04 23.15 5.77
N TYR A 779 10.76 23.97 6.52
CA TYR A 779 12.17 23.72 6.87
C TYR A 779 12.33 23.28 8.33
N ILE A 780 13.49 22.69 8.62
CA ILE A 780 13.98 22.42 9.96
C ILE A 780 15.17 23.36 10.22
N ASN A 781 15.09 24.16 11.28
CA ASN A 781 16.24 24.89 11.82
C ASN A 781 16.37 24.54 13.31
N SER A 782 17.48 23.91 13.67
CA SER A 782 17.75 23.49 15.04
C SER A 782 17.89 24.72 15.95
N PRO A 783 17.58 24.61 17.25
CA PRO A 783 17.93 25.62 18.22
C PRO A 783 19.25 25.31 18.95
N VAL A 784 20.00 24.27 18.57
CA VAL A 784 21.25 23.89 19.23
C VAL A 784 22.37 23.71 18.20
N ARG A 785 23.62 23.92 18.63
CA ARG A 785 24.81 23.65 17.82
C ARG A 785 25.28 22.21 18.04
N ASP A 786 25.83 21.60 17.00
CA ASP A 786 26.49 20.29 17.09
C ASP A 786 27.89 20.38 17.72
N LEU A 787 28.58 19.23 17.82
CA LEU A 787 29.96 19.13 18.30
C LEU A 787 30.95 20.04 17.57
N ASN A 788 30.66 20.44 16.32
CA ASN A 788 31.50 21.29 15.48
C ASN A 788 31.05 22.76 15.49
N GLY A 789 30.07 23.12 16.32
CA GLY A 789 29.54 24.47 16.44
C GLY A 789 28.51 24.86 15.37
N VAL A 790 28.02 23.92 14.57
CA VAL A 790 27.07 24.15 13.47
C VAL A 790 25.64 24.04 13.99
N CYS A 791 24.82 25.05 13.71
CA CYS A 791 23.37 24.95 13.89
C CYS A 791 22.73 24.43 12.60
N PHE A 792 21.95 23.36 12.68
CA PHE A 792 21.33 22.78 11.49
C PHE A 792 20.28 23.72 10.88
N ASP A 793 20.31 23.90 9.56
CA ASP A 793 19.24 24.53 8.79
C ASP A 793 19.06 23.86 7.42
N SER A 794 17.90 23.25 7.19
CA SER A 794 17.64 22.55 5.93
C SER A 794 17.59 23.49 4.72
N ARG A 795 17.43 24.82 4.94
CA ARG A 795 17.43 25.82 3.87
C ARG A 795 18.80 26.03 3.25
N PHE A 796 19.89 25.56 3.86
CA PHE A 796 21.18 25.48 3.16
C PHE A 796 21.14 24.54 1.94
N GLN A 797 20.14 23.63 1.87
CA GLN A 797 19.94 22.70 0.75
C GLN A 797 21.17 21.81 0.49
N ASN A 798 21.83 21.38 1.58
CA ASN A 798 22.93 20.41 1.50
C ASN A 798 22.37 19.00 1.30
N PRO A 799 22.64 18.32 0.16
CA PRO A 799 22.04 17.03 -0.17
C PRO A 799 22.48 15.86 0.73
N GLU A 800 23.55 16.02 1.51
CA GLU A 800 24.01 15.02 2.50
C GLU A 800 23.11 14.98 3.74
N TRP A 801 22.30 16.02 3.96
CA TRP A 801 21.39 16.18 5.08
C TRP A 801 19.94 16.33 4.62
N PRO A 802 18.95 16.17 5.50
CA PRO A 802 17.55 16.37 5.13
C PRO A 802 17.29 17.75 4.50
N MET A 803 16.75 17.76 3.29
CA MET A 803 16.51 18.99 2.53
C MET A 803 15.28 19.78 3.02
N ASP A 804 14.35 19.12 3.69
CA ASP A 804 13.14 19.69 4.26
C ASP A 804 12.64 18.86 5.46
N ALA A 805 11.53 19.28 6.07
CA ALA A 805 10.98 18.61 7.24
C ALA A 805 10.39 17.21 6.96
N ASP A 806 9.93 16.93 5.74
CA ASP A 806 9.40 15.60 5.38
C ASP A 806 10.56 14.63 5.09
N ALA A 807 11.64 15.10 4.45
CA ALA A 807 12.91 14.37 4.32
C ALA A 807 13.49 14.02 5.70
N ASN A 808 13.40 14.95 6.67
CA ASN A 808 13.87 14.74 8.04
C ASN A 808 13.08 13.62 8.73
N GLY A 809 11.76 13.58 8.49
CA GLY A 809 10.91 12.50 8.96
C GLY A 809 11.32 11.14 8.39
N ALA A 810 11.44 11.03 7.06
CA ALA A 810 11.88 9.79 6.39
C ALA A 810 13.29 9.34 6.83
N TYR A 811 14.20 10.29 7.02
CA TYR A 811 15.55 10.02 7.53
C TYR A 811 15.52 9.38 8.92
N HIS A 812 14.81 9.96 9.88
CA HIS A 812 14.72 9.40 11.23
C HIS A 812 13.85 8.14 11.31
N ILE A 813 12.91 7.92 10.38
CA ILE A 813 12.25 6.63 10.21
C ILE A 813 13.28 5.55 9.84
N ALA A 814 14.18 5.83 8.89
CA ALA A 814 15.25 4.90 8.53
C ALA A 814 16.20 4.63 9.71
N LEU A 815 16.61 5.67 10.46
CA LEU A 815 17.50 5.54 11.62
C LEU A 815 16.87 4.77 12.78
N LYS A 816 15.55 4.81 12.95
CA LYS A 816 14.87 3.88 13.87
C LYS A 816 14.96 2.43 13.40
N GLY A 817 14.95 2.19 12.09
CA GLY A 817 15.30 0.88 11.53
C GLY A 817 16.74 0.49 11.83
N GLN A 818 17.68 1.43 11.72
CA GLN A 818 19.10 1.21 12.07
C GLN A 818 19.25 0.79 13.54
N LEU A 819 18.54 1.45 14.48
CA LEU A 819 18.49 1.04 15.88
C LEU A 819 18.02 -0.41 16.03
N LEU A 820 16.98 -0.83 15.31
CA LEU A 820 16.51 -2.22 15.32
C LEU A 820 17.57 -3.20 14.80
N LEU A 821 18.31 -2.85 13.75
CA LEU A 821 19.39 -3.68 13.21
C LEU A 821 20.59 -3.76 14.16
N ASN A 822 20.97 -2.67 14.81
CA ASN A 822 22.06 -2.64 15.78
C ASN A 822 21.75 -3.51 17.00
N HIS A 823 20.54 -3.38 17.57
CA HIS A 823 20.12 -4.25 18.67
C HIS A 823 20.01 -5.74 18.24
N LEU A 824 19.62 -6.02 16.99
CA LEU A 824 19.61 -7.38 16.45
C LEU A 824 21.03 -7.95 16.34
N LYS A 825 22.00 -7.12 15.94
CA LYS A 825 23.41 -7.49 15.82
C LYS A 825 24.02 -7.84 17.19
N GLU A 826 23.72 -7.05 18.21
CA GLU A 826 24.19 -7.24 19.59
C GLU A 826 23.52 -8.43 20.29
N SER A 827 22.26 -8.73 19.94
CA SER A 827 21.51 -9.86 20.49
C SER A 827 22.11 -11.22 20.08
N LYS A 828 21.97 -12.24 20.93
CA LYS A 828 22.29 -13.65 20.59
C LYS A 828 21.12 -14.39 19.92
N ASP A 829 19.91 -13.83 19.93
CA ASP A 829 18.71 -14.42 19.32
C ASP A 829 18.48 -13.85 17.89
N LEU A 830 17.58 -14.47 17.13
CA LEU A 830 17.09 -14.03 15.82
C LEU A 830 15.73 -13.32 15.91
N LYS A 831 15.27 -13.02 17.12
CA LYS A 831 14.05 -12.24 17.35
C LYS A 831 14.39 -10.76 17.45
N LEU A 832 13.69 -9.97 16.65
CA LEU A 832 13.75 -8.52 16.74
C LEU A 832 13.04 -8.03 18.00
N GLN A 833 13.52 -6.95 18.59
CA GLN A 833 12.80 -6.27 19.67
C GLN A 833 11.43 -5.77 19.19
N ASN A 834 10.44 -5.79 20.08
CA ASN A 834 9.08 -5.37 19.75
C ASN A 834 8.86 -3.88 20.04
N GLY A 835 9.09 -3.04 19.03
CA GLY A 835 8.92 -1.59 19.14
C GLY A 835 10.18 -0.88 19.64
N ILE A 836 10.07 0.44 19.79
CA ILE A 836 11.15 1.33 20.23
C ILE A 836 10.52 2.34 21.19
N SER A 837 11.01 2.44 22.43
CA SER A 837 10.51 3.46 23.36
C SER A 837 11.04 4.84 22.95
N ASN A 838 10.33 5.91 23.33
CA ASN A 838 10.79 7.26 22.98
C ASN A 838 12.10 7.62 23.68
N GLN A 839 12.32 7.12 24.90
CA GLN A 839 13.56 7.38 25.64
C GLN A 839 14.74 6.65 25.01
N ASP A 840 14.57 5.37 24.66
CA ASP A 840 15.65 4.59 24.02
C ASP A 840 16.03 5.20 22.67
N TRP A 841 15.03 5.64 21.88
CA TRP A 841 15.28 6.34 20.62
C TRP A 841 16.13 7.61 20.81
N LEU A 842 15.72 8.49 21.73
CA LEU A 842 16.42 9.76 21.94
C LEU A 842 17.81 9.52 22.53
N ALA A 843 17.95 8.58 23.46
CA ALA A 843 19.24 8.25 24.04
C ALA A 843 20.21 7.72 22.97
N TYR A 844 19.78 6.72 22.19
CA TYR A 844 20.57 6.15 21.10
C TYR A 844 21.01 7.20 20.07
N ILE A 845 20.08 8.02 19.58
CA ILE A 845 20.40 8.93 18.48
C ILE A 845 21.23 10.12 18.94
N GLN A 846 21.08 10.54 20.20
CA GLN A 846 21.91 11.59 20.78
C GLN A 846 23.32 11.08 21.09
N GLU A 847 23.47 9.87 21.65
CA GLU A 847 24.78 9.24 21.88
C GLU A 847 25.57 9.07 20.58
N LEU A 848 24.92 8.67 19.49
CA LEU A 848 25.60 8.54 18.19
C LEU A 848 26.09 9.86 17.59
N ARG A 849 25.58 10.99 18.07
CA ARG A 849 25.74 12.31 17.45
C ARG A 849 26.49 13.31 18.32
N ASN A 850 26.84 12.96 19.56
CA ASN A 850 27.46 13.86 20.54
C ASN A 850 28.62 13.21 21.30
#